data_AF-A0A067CZJ2-F1
#
_entry.id   AF-A0A067CZJ2-F1
#
_cell.length_a   1.000
_cell.length_b   1.000
_cell.length_c   1.000
_cell.angle_alpha   90.00
_cell.angle_beta   90.00
_cell.angle_gamma   90.00
#
_symmetry.space_group_name_H-M   'P 1'
#
loop_
_entity.id
_entity.type
_entity.pdbx_description
1 polymer ?
#
loop_
_entity_poly.entity_id
_entity_poly.type
_entity_poly.pdbx_seq_one_letter_code
_entity_poly.pdbx_strand_id
1 'polypeptide(L)'
;MDDEVDDDGVGELVAPPPPSPKHRRVWSVGVDSATELGKIQKAHEMSSLQTELAKQSRALEESQEETQLAARIGQSLLAQNQQLDYELKATLCQATARADDAERHARVLEARLAEATTSCRAAESQCVHSAVEIEHLHGVQAGLESTIKQLTRDASKCKDERQLLTQATARLHEENRELQADRDTLQTANGRLIRELEALRADLTERRDAADASDRSVLEFKTKLVGYDQVVAHLEALQAHVLSTDVELATLHEHCRALEDAKEASELLVAALTTELHTTTEQLQQERVITQEMREASRSYLSRRSSDASASDGPDVAILKQGSLFHELSLVLERDRADATQPLLDRILALETELASYREGSSHETVSSHVNEVRALRETQYAIETELLQVQKELSRTQETSKLWEAKYVAKCAEADEFRVELKGHMHACEVELDQLMKQRSSMQDELLKARLLYTEAAAEWHAQRTLHEAQVEQLHETLRAAQSEVHHLKLDERHAAASLAASTQQLCEMDRALRLAKDHEEALSKSVGLFQSNCDAQASRLLALEDAMRDAAETRVMQEQQMAALTSELDQTLELWRDEKTTSDGLRQRIEELHEMMEVASQPSPYRSRQSSIEQRRSFLKRGSLFHELAQQIEREVTLAQRTISEDDETTPPSVIVESLRLQLDELQIQLRRERARVCQLQTELDAATPAPPIVRPPWFWAALYGGRVRGLLDNEIIAAPHE
;
A
#
# COMPACT_ATOMS: atom_id res chain seq x y z
N MET A 1 -66.36 14.17 -49.84
CA MET A 1 -67.06 13.00 -50.37
C MET A 1 -68.45 13.00 -49.75
N ASP A 2 -69.48 13.62 -50.35
CA ASP A 2 -69.67 13.99 -51.77
C ASP A 2 -69.54 12.72 -52.65
N ASP A 3 -70.54 12.27 -53.41
CA ASP A 3 -71.23 12.99 -54.48
C ASP A 3 -72.68 12.51 -54.70
N GLU A 4 -73.46 13.39 -55.35
CA GLU A 4 -74.49 13.21 -56.41
C GLU A 4 -75.33 11.89 -56.44
N VAL A 5 -76.66 11.93 -56.29
CA VAL A 5 -77.72 12.48 -57.18
C VAL A 5 -77.95 11.67 -58.44
N ASP A 6 -79.18 11.16 -58.60
CA ASP A 6 -79.92 11.18 -59.87
C ASP A 6 -81.45 11.13 -59.58
N ASP A 7 -82.24 11.70 -60.48
CA ASP A 7 -83.70 11.89 -60.39
C ASP A 7 -84.33 11.65 -61.76
N ASP A 8 -85.42 10.88 -61.84
CA ASP A 8 -86.21 10.75 -63.07
C ASP A 8 -87.61 10.17 -62.78
N GLY A 9 -88.62 10.51 -63.60
CA GLY A 9 -90.00 10.09 -63.32
C GLY A 9 -91.02 10.36 -64.44
N VAL A 10 -92.29 10.60 -64.03
CA VAL A 10 -93.47 10.88 -64.88
C VAL A 10 -94.05 9.66 -65.63
N GLY A 11 -95.40 9.52 -65.61
CA GLY A 11 -96.09 8.37 -66.22
C GLY A 11 -97.64 8.43 -66.22
N GLU A 12 -98.24 9.63 -66.26
CA GLU A 12 -99.69 9.83 -66.40
C GLU A 12 -100.03 10.30 -67.84
N LEU A 13 -101.11 9.81 -68.48
CA LEU A 13 -101.86 10.47 -69.59
C LEU A 13 -103.05 9.63 -70.18
N VAL A 14 -104.17 10.31 -70.43
CA VAL A 14 -105.18 10.13 -71.53
C VAL A 14 -106.26 9.02 -71.51
N ALA A 15 -107.51 9.48 -71.67
CA ALA A 15 -108.61 8.90 -72.47
C ALA A 15 -109.16 9.99 -73.43
N PRO A 16 -109.69 9.69 -74.65
CA PRO A 16 -111.14 9.44 -74.91
C PRO A 16 -111.31 8.48 -76.15
N PRO A 17 -112.31 8.52 -77.09
CA PRO A 17 -113.67 9.12 -77.18
C PRO A 17 -114.80 8.15 -77.69
N PRO A 18 -116.10 8.58 -77.74
CA PRO A 18 -117.24 7.78 -78.23
C PRO A 18 -117.80 8.20 -79.62
N PRO A 19 -118.84 7.50 -80.15
CA PRO A 19 -120.05 8.22 -80.58
C PRO A 19 -121.41 7.51 -80.32
N SER A 20 -122.51 8.23 -80.56
CA SER A 20 -123.93 7.81 -80.38
C SER A 20 -124.76 8.12 -81.67
N PRO A 21 -126.10 8.32 -81.66
CA PRO A 21 -127.23 7.44 -81.32
C PRO A 21 -128.18 7.20 -82.54
N LYS A 22 -129.37 6.55 -82.38
CA LYS A 22 -130.56 6.77 -83.25
C LYS A 22 -131.90 6.27 -82.68
N HIS A 23 -133.02 6.67 -83.31
CA HIS A 23 -134.37 6.68 -82.72
C HIS A 23 -135.35 5.59 -83.20
N ARG A 24 -136.13 5.07 -82.24
CA ARG A 24 -137.61 4.93 -82.23
C ARG A 24 -138.38 5.24 -83.54
N ARG A 25 -139.21 4.28 -84.00
CA ARG A 25 -140.57 4.57 -84.53
C ARG A 25 -141.53 3.40 -84.33
N VAL A 26 -142.81 3.72 -84.16
CA VAL A 26 -143.92 2.78 -83.95
C VAL A 26 -144.68 2.61 -85.26
N TRP A 27 -145.06 1.38 -85.60
CA TRP A 27 -146.10 1.07 -86.59
C TRP A 27 -147.09 0.09 -85.97
N SER A 28 -148.37 0.43 -86.00
CA SER A 28 -149.46 -0.44 -85.56
C SER A 28 -150.62 -0.28 -86.53
N VAL A 29 -150.84 -1.30 -87.35
CA VAL A 29 -151.99 -1.48 -88.23
C VAL A 29 -152.51 -2.89 -87.95
N GLY A 30 -153.81 -3.05 -87.79
CA GLY A 30 -154.44 -4.35 -87.53
C GLY A 30 -155.65 -4.55 -88.43
N VAL A 31 -156.30 -5.71 -88.27
CA VAL A 31 -157.48 -6.15 -89.04
C VAL A 31 -157.09 -6.51 -90.49
N ASP A 32 -157.35 -7.70 -91.02
CA ASP A 32 -158.57 -8.51 -90.86
C ASP A 32 -158.35 -10.05 -90.91
N SER A 33 -159.44 -10.80 -90.73
CA SER A 33 -159.61 -12.27 -90.85
C SER A 33 -159.03 -13.15 -89.73
N ALA A 34 -159.88 -14.01 -89.14
CA ALA A 34 -159.65 -14.64 -87.85
C ALA A 34 -159.36 -16.16 -87.88
N THR A 35 -158.90 -16.71 -89.01
CA THR A 35 -158.72 -18.17 -89.19
C THR A 35 -157.28 -18.66 -89.37
N GLU A 36 -156.29 -17.78 -89.54
CA GLU A 36 -154.88 -18.20 -89.71
C GLU A 36 -154.02 -18.09 -88.43
N LEU A 37 -154.46 -17.30 -87.44
CA LEU A 37 -153.74 -17.03 -86.18
C LEU A 37 -153.21 -18.29 -85.47
N GLY A 38 -154.02 -19.35 -85.39
CA GLY A 38 -153.69 -20.57 -84.65
C GLY A 38 -152.50 -21.39 -85.20
N LYS A 39 -152.05 -21.13 -86.43
CA LYS A 39 -150.82 -21.72 -86.99
C LYS A 39 -149.59 -20.84 -86.76
N ILE A 40 -149.76 -19.51 -86.90
CA ILE A 40 -148.67 -18.53 -86.71
C ILE A 40 -148.24 -18.50 -85.24
N GLN A 41 -149.19 -18.55 -84.30
CA GLN A 41 -148.91 -18.47 -82.86
C GLN A 41 -148.00 -19.62 -82.38
N LYS A 42 -148.30 -20.87 -82.78
CA LYS A 42 -147.46 -22.04 -82.44
C LYS A 42 -146.09 -22.02 -83.11
N ALA A 43 -145.97 -21.47 -84.32
CA ALA A 43 -144.68 -21.27 -84.97
C ALA A 43 -143.82 -20.23 -84.23
N HIS A 44 -144.44 -19.16 -83.73
CA HIS A 44 -143.76 -18.12 -82.95
C HIS A 44 -143.32 -18.63 -81.57
N GLU A 45 -144.14 -19.45 -80.90
CA GLU A 45 -143.79 -20.11 -79.63
C GLU A 45 -142.61 -21.07 -79.78
N MET A 46 -142.64 -21.96 -80.79
CA MET A 46 -141.52 -22.84 -81.15
C MET A 46 -140.24 -22.05 -81.43
N SER A 47 -140.33 -20.98 -82.22
CA SER A 47 -139.17 -20.11 -82.51
C SER A 47 -138.64 -19.42 -81.26
N SER A 48 -139.51 -18.96 -80.35
CA SER A 48 -139.09 -18.33 -79.10
C SER A 48 -138.32 -19.32 -78.24
N LEU A 49 -138.89 -20.51 -77.99
CA LEU A 49 -138.26 -21.56 -77.19
C LEU A 49 -136.93 -22.04 -77.77
N GLN A 50 -136.80 -22.13 -79.11
CA GLN A 50 -135.51 -22.42 -79.75
C GLN A 50 -134.48 -21.31 -79.52
N THR A 51 -134.86 -20.03 -79.59
CA THR A 51 -133.94 -18.93 -79.25
C THR A 51 -133.62 -18.85 -77.76
N GLU A 52 -134.54 -19.25 -76.86
CA GLU A 52 -134.30 -19.30 -75.42
C GLU A 52 -133.32 -20.43 -75.06
N LEU A 53 -133.51 -21.62 -75.65
CA LEU A 53 -132.60 -22.76 -75.50
C LEU A 53 -131.20 -22.42 -76.04
N ALA A 54 -131.11 -21.74 -77.18
CA ALA A 54 -129.84 -21.30 -77.76
C ALA A 54 -129.15 -20.16 -76.97
N LYS A 55 -129.88 -19.37 -76.18
CA LYS A 55 -129.29 -18.45 -75.18
C LYS A 55 -128.79 -19.22 -73.97
N GLN A 56 -129.55 -20.20 -73.48
CA GLN A 56 -129.15 -21.01 -72.32
C GLN A 56 -127.95 -21.90 -72.63
N SER A 57 -127.84 -22.46 -73.85
CA SER A 57 -126.63 -23.18 -74.27
C SER A 57 -125.42 -22.25 -74.32
N ARG A 58 -125.55 -21.06 -74.94
CA ARG A 58 -124.45 -20.08 -74.98
C ARG A 58 -124.04 -19.59 -73.60
N ALA A 59 -124.97 -19.25 -72.72
CA ALA A 59 -124.63 -18.82 -71.37
C ALA A 59 -123.92 -19.93 -70.57
N LEU A 60 -124.17 -21.20 -70.89
CA LEU A 60 -123.50 -22.35 -70.29
C LEU A 60 -122.14 -22.64 -70.95
N GLU A 61 -121.99 -22.43 -72.26
CA GLU A 61 -120.70 -22.43 -72.99
C GLU A 61 -119.79 -21.29 -72.47
N GLU A 62 -120.30 -20.06 -72.45
CA GLU A 62 -119.64 -18.85 -71.92
C GLU A 62 -119.22 -19.05 -70.45
N SER A 63 -120.11 -19.59 -69.59
CA SER A 63 -119.76 -19.89 -68.19
C SER A 63 -118.71 -21.01 -68.04
N GLN A 64 -118.69 -21.99 -68.94
CA GLN A 64 -117.62 -23.01 -68.97
C GLN A 64 -116.30 -22.43 -69.46
N GLU A 65 -116.31 -21.52 -70.44
CA GLU A 65 -115.12 -20.80 -70.90
C GLU A 65 -114.57 -19.87 -69.80
N GLU A 66 -115.43 -19.10 -69.12
CA GLU A 66 -115.06 -18.29 -67.94
C GLU A 66 -114.44 -19.16 -66.83
N THR A 67 -115.04 -20.32 -66.54
CA THR A 67 -114.52 -21.25 -65.52
C THR A 67 -113.16 -21.83 -65.93
N GLN A 68 -112.96 -22.18 -67.20
CA GLN A 68 -111.67 -22.64 -67.72
C GLN A 68 -110.61 -21.53 -67.74
N LEU A 69 -110.99 -20.29 -68.05
CA LEU A 69 -110.10 -19.13 -67.99
C LEU A 69 -109.70 -18.84 -66.53
N ALA A 70 -110.64 -18.85 -65.60
CA ALA A 70 -110.37 -18.70 -64.17
C ALA A 70 -109.42 -19.79 -63.64
N ALA A 71 -109.60 -21.04 -64.06
CA ALA A 71 -108.71 -22.14 -63.71
C ALA A 71 -107.28 -21.95 -64.27
N ARG A 72 -107.15 -21.52 -65.54
CA ARG A 72 -105.83 -21.21 -66.15
C ARG A 72 -105.14 -20.03 -65.48
N ILE A 73 -105.90 -18.97 -65.15
CA ILE A 73 -105.40 -17.81 -64.41
C ILE A 73 -104.93 -18.23 -63.01
N GLY A 74 -105.72 -19.03 -62.30
CA GLY A 74 -105.35 -19.56 -60.98
C GLY A 74 -104.07 -20.40 -61.01
N GLN A 75 -103.93 -21.29 -62.00
CA GLN A 75 -102.70 -22.07 -62.21
C GLN A 75 -101.49 -21.18 -62.54
N SER A 76 -101.66 -20.18 -63.41
CA SER A 76 -100.60 -19.24 -63.78
C SER A 76 -100.14 -18.39 -62.59
N LEU A 77 -101.07 -17.89 -61.78
CA LEU A 77 -100.76 -17.13 -60.56
C LEU A 77 -100.08 -18.00 -59.50
N LEU A 78 -100.48 -19.26 -59.35
CA LEU A 78 -99.85 -20.20 -58.42
C LEU A 78 -98.41 -20.52 -58.83
N ALA A 79 -98.16 -20.76 -60.13
CA ALA A 79 -96.82 -20.98 -60.66
C ALA A 79 -95.93 -19.72 -60.54
N GLN A 80 -96.49 -18.53 -60.83
CA GLN A 80 -95.78 -17.26 -60.65
C GLN A 80 -95.43 -17.00 -59.17
N ASN A 81 -96.35 -17.30 -58.25
CA ASN A 81 -96.10 -17.15 -56.82
C ASN A 81 -95.03 -18.13 -56.34
N GLN A 82 -95.04 -19.39 -56.79
CA GLN A 82 -93.96 -20.35 -56.53
C GLN A 82 -92.59 -19.86 -57.06
N GLN A 83 -92.54 -19.29 -58.26
CA GLN A 83 -91.31 -18.70 -58.81
C GLN A 83 -90.80 -17.55 -57.94
N LEU A 84 -91.67 -16.60 -57.56
CA LEU A 84 -91.32 -15.51 -56.65
C LEU A 84 -90.84 -16.02 -55.29
N ASP A 85 -91.44 -17.09 -54.77
CA ASP A 85 -91.02 -17.75 -53.54
C ASP A 85 -89.59 -18.32 -53.64
N TYR A 86 -89.21 -18.88 -54.80
CA TYR A 86 -87.83 -19.33 -55.05
C TYR A 86 -86.85 -18.18 -55.24
N GLU A 87 -87.25 -17.10 -55.94
CA GLU A 87 -86.42 -15.90 -56.14
C GLU A 87 -86.18 -15.15 -54.81
N LEU A 88 -87.21 -15.05 -53.95
CA LEU A 88 -87.10 -14.50 -52.60
C LEU A 88 -86.22 -15.36 -51.69
N LYS A 89 -86.34 -16.70 -51.74
CA LYS A 89 -85.44 -17.59 -50.99
C LYS A 89 -84.00 -17.50 -51.48
N ALA A 90 -83.76 -17.42 -52.80
CA ALA A 90 -82.43 -17.28 -53.37
C ALA A 90 -81.77 -15.93 -53.00
N THR A 91 -82.52 -14.83 -53.09
CA THR A 91 -82.04 -13.49 -52.70
C THR A 91 -81.83 -13.36 -51.19
N LEU A 92 -82.70 -13.96 -50.36
CA LEU A 92 -82.52 -14.02 -48.91
C LEU A 92 -81.27 -14.81 -48.54
N CYS A 93 -81.09 -16.02 -49.08
CA CYS A 93 -79.87 -16.82 -48.83
C CYS A 93 -78.59 -16.13 -49.31
N GLN A 94 -78.65 -15.36 -50.41
CA GLN A 94 -77.52 -14.53 -50.86
C GLN A 94 -77.27 -13.33 -49.93
N ALA A 95 -78.32 -12.73 -49.37
CA ALA A 95 -78.21 -11.63 -48.42
C ALA A 95 -77.66 -12.09 -47.06
N THR A 96 -78.11 -13.25 -46.54
CA THR A 96 -77.56 -13.83 -45.30
C THR A 96 -76.11 -14.25 -45.49
N ALA A 97 -75.75 -14.90 -46.60
CA ALA A 97 -74.35 -15.24 -46.88
C ALA A 97 -73.44 -13.99 -46.90
N ARG A 98 -73.87 -12.90 -47.55
CA ARG A 98 -73.15 -11.61 -47.52
C ARG A 98 -73.07 -11.00 -46.12
N ALA A 99 -74.12 -11.13 -45.30
CA ALA A 99 -74.13 -10.63 -43.93
C ALA A 99 -73.16 -11.43 -43.04
N ASP A 100 -73.17 -12.76 -43.12
CA ASP A 100 -72.26 -13.63 -42.37
C ASP A 100 -70.80 -13.41 -42.80
N ASP A 101 -70.54 -13.24 -44.11
CA ASP A 101 -69.22 -12.93 -44.64
C ASP A 101 -68.74 -11.56 -44.13
N ALA A 102 -69.61 -10.54 -44.14
CA ALA A 102 -69.32 -9.21 -43.60
C ALA A 102 -69.07 -9.25 -42.09
N GLU A 103 -69.82 -10.04 -41.31
CA GLU A 103 -69.60 -10.19 -39.87
C GLU A 103 -68.27 -10.90 -39.58
N ARG A 104 -67.95 -11.97 -40.33
CA ARG A 104 -66.65 -12.65 -40.23
C ARG A 104 -65.49 -11.69 -40.57
N HIS A 105 -65.66 -10.84 -41.58
CA HIS A 105 -64.69 -9.79 -41.92
C HIS A 105 -64.57 -8.73 -40.81
N ALA A 106 -65.67 -8.30 -40.21
CA ALA A 106 -65.67 -7.35 -39.09
C ALA A 106 -64.90 -7.92 -37.88
N ARG A 107 -65.22 -9.15 -37.44
CA ARG A 107 -64.53 -9.83 -36.34
C ARG A 107 -63.02 -10.00 -36.58
N VAL A 108 -62.60 -10.24 -37.83
CA VAL A 108 -61.16 -10.29 -38.21
C VAL A 108 -60.50 -8.90 -38.14
N LEU A 109 -61.20 -7.83 -38.48
CA LEU A 109 -60.70 -6.46 -38.33
C LEU A 109 -60.63 -6.03 -36.86
N GLU A 110 -61.61 -6.42 -36.03
CA GLU A 110 -61.60 -6.19 -34.57
C GLU A 110 -60.42 -6.92 -33.90
N ALA A 111 -60.17 -8.18 -34.26
CA ALA A 111 -59.03 -8.95 -33.76
C ALA A 111 -57.70 -8.26 -34.14
N ARG A 112 -57.53 -7.85 -35.41
CA ARG A 112 -56.34 -7.11 -35.87
C ARG A 112 -56.18 -5.75 -35.20
N LEU A 113 -57.29 -5.06 -34.89
CA LEU A 113 -57.26 -3.79 -34.16
C LEU A 113 -56.81 -4.01 -32.70
N ALA A 114 -57.25 -5.10 -32.06
CA ALA A 114 -56.80 -5.48 -30.72
C ALA A 114 -55.30 -5.87 -30.71
N GLU A 115 -54.83 -6.66 -31.68
CA GLU A 115 -53.41 -6.99 -31.88
C GLU A 115 -52.55 -5.74 -32.13
N ALA A 116 -52.99 -4.83 -33.00
CA ALA A 116 -52.31 -3.56 -33.24
C ALA A 116 -52.28 -2.70 -31.97
N THR A 117 -53.38 -2.64 -31.21
CA THR A 117 -53.46 -1.86 -29.96
C THR A 117 -52.54 -2.41 -28.87
N THR A 118 -52.42 -3.73 -28.71
CA THR A 118 -51.48 -4.33 -27.75
C THR A 118 -50.03 -4.17 -28.22
N SER A 119 -49.76 -4.29 -29.52
CA SER A 119 -48.45 -4.01 -30.11
C SER A 119 -48.01 -2.55 -29.91
N CYS A 120 -48.89 -1.57 -30.14
CA CYS A 120 -48.62 -0.16 -29.86
C CYS A 120 -48.29 0.08 -28.38
N ARG A 121 -49.06 -0.47 -27.44
CA ARG A 121 -48.79 -0.34 -26.00
C ARG A 121 -47.47 -1.01 -25.57
N ALA A 122 -47.09 -2.11 -26.21
CA ALA A 122 -45.79 -2.74 -26.01
C ALA A 122 -44.64 -1.84 -26.52
N ALA A 123 -44.80 -1.23 -27.69
CA ALA A 123 -43.83 -0.27 -28.23
C ALA A 123 -43.74 1.01 -27.36
N GLU A 124 -44.87 1.55 -26.90
CA GLU A 124 -44.93 2.70 -25.99
C GLU A 124 -44.20 2.41 -24.66
N SER A 125 -44.49 1.27 -24.03
CA SER A 125 -43.81 0.90 -22.77
C SER A 125 -42.31 0.64 -22.97
N GLN A 126 -41.89 0.07 -24.10
CA GLN A 126 -40.48 -0.05 -24.46
C GLN A 126 -39.82 1.33 -24.68
N CYS A 127 -40.48 2.27 -25.36
CA CYS A 127 -39.96 3.63 -25.55
C CYS A 127 -39.81 4.37 -24.21
N VAL A 128 -40.76 4.23 -23.29
CA VAL A 128 -40.66 4.79 -21.93
C VAL A 128 -39.51 4.14 -21.15
N HIS A 129 -39.32 2.82 -21.25
CA HIS A 129 -38.23 2.13 -20.58
C HIS A 129 -36.86 2.60 -21.09
N SER A 130 -36.67 2.66 -22.42
CA SER A 130 -35.43 3.18 -23.02
C SER A 130 -35.20 4.67 -22.74
N ALA A 131 -36.25 5.49 -22.59
CA ALA A 131 -36.09 6.89 -22.17
C ALA A 131 -35.53 6.99 -20.73
N VAL A 132 -36.06 6.18 -19.79
CA VAL A 132 -35.56 6.12 -18.40
C VAL A 132 -34.13 5.56 -18.33
N GLU A 133 -33.80 4.55 -19.15
CA GLU A 133 -32.44 4.03 -19.28
C GLU A 133 -31.47 5.10 -19.80
N ILE A 134 -31.88 5.87 -20.83
CA ILE A 134 -31.09 6.98 -21.37
C ILE A 134 -30.88 8.08 -20.33
N GLU A 135 -31.89 8.44 -19.53
CA GLU A 135 -31.74 9.41 -18.43
C GLU A 135 -30.79 8.90 -17.34
N HIS A 136 -30.89 7.61 -16.97
CA HIS A 136 -29.97 6.99 -16.01
C HIS A 136 -28.52 7.00 -16.52
N LEU A 137 -28.30 6.65 -17.79
CA LEU A 137 -26.97 6.67 -18.41
C LEU A 137 -26.39 8.08 -18.51
N HIS A 138 -27.20 9.11 -18.77
CA HIS A 138 -26.75 10.51 -18.68
C HIS A 138 -26.36 10.91 -17.24
N GLY A 139 -27.10 10.44 -16.24
CA GLY A 139 -26.74 10.63 -14.82
C GLY A 139 -25.40 9.98 -14.47
N VAL A 140 -25.16 8.74 -14.92
CA VAL A 140 -23.88 8.04 -14.76
C VAL A 140 -22.75 8.77 -15.51
N GLN A 141 -22.98 9.23 -16.75
CA GLN A 141 -21.99 10.03 -17.49
C GLN A 141 -21.63 11.32 -16.74
N ALA A 142 -22.62 12.07 -16.24
CA ALA A 142 -22.37 13.31 -15.49
C ALA A 142 -21.55 13.05 -14.20
N GLY A 143 -21.80 11.92 -13.53
CA GLY A 143 -21.00 11.44 -12.41
C GLY A 143 -19.55 11.14 -12.81
N LEU A 144 -19.34 10.37 -13.89
CA LEU A 144 -18.02 10.04 -14.42
C LEU A 144 -17.25 11.27 -14.91
N GLU A 145 -17.92 12.22 -15.56
CA GLU A 145 -17.32 13.49 -15.92
C GLU A 145 -16.88 14.30 -14.69
N SER A 146 -17.64 14.27 -13.61
CA SER A 146 -17.29 14.93 -12.35
C SER A 146 -16.05 14.29 -11.71
N THR A 147 -15.97 12.96 -11.65
CA THR A 147 -14.80 12.25 -11.12
C THR A 147 -13.57 12.42 -12.01
N ILE A 148 -13.71 12.41 -13.34
CA ILE A 148 -12.61 12.74 -14.28
C ILE A 148 -12.11 14.17 -14.06
N LYS A 149 -13.02 15.15 -13.91
CA LYS A 149 -12.66 16.55 -13.61
C LYS A 149 -11.94 16.67 -12.26
N GLN A 150 -12.32 15.88 -11.25
CA GLN A 150 -11.64 15.85 -9.95
C GLN A 150 -10.26 15.19 -10.02
N LEU A 151 -10.15 13.98 -10.58
CA LEU A 151 -8.88 13.27 -10.77
C LEU A 151 -7.88 14.08 -11.59
N THR A 152 -8.35 14.87 -12.56
CA THR A 152 -7.50 15.79 -13.34
C THR A 152 -6.91 16.91 -12.47
N ARG A 153 -7.70 17.49 -11.54
CA ARG A 153 -7.20 18.48 -10.56
C ARG A 153 -6.16 17.86 -9.64
N ASP A 154 -6.45 16.68 -9.08
CA ASP A 154 -5.56 16.05 -8.10
C ASP A 154 -4.26 15.55 -8.78
N ALA A 155 -4.33 15.06 -10.02
CA ALA A 155 -3.14 14.80 -10.83
C ALA A 155 -2.29 16.07 -11.11
N SER A 156 -2.92 17.24 -11.25
CA SER A 156 -2.17 18.50 -11.35
C SER A 156 -1.50 18.90 -10.02
N LYS A 157 -2.18 18.77 -8.87
CA LYS A 157 -1.57 18.99 -7.54
C LYS A 157 -0.35 18.10 -7.34
N CYS A 158 -0.47 16.80 -7.57
CA CYS A 158 0.65 15.86 -7.39
C CYS A 158 1.80 16.10 -8.38
N LYS A 159 1.54 16.70 -9.54
CA LYS A 159 2.59 17.17 -10.45
C LYS A 159 3.32 18.39 -9.89
N ASP A 160 2.61 19.34 -9.30
CA ASP A 160 3.18 20.56 -8.74
C ASP A 160 3.93 20.28 -7.43
N GLU A 161 3.38 19.43 -6.55
CA GLU A 161 4.06 18.85 -5.38
C GLU A 161 5.35 18.13 -5.77
N ARG A 162 5.31 17.30 -6.82
CA ARG A 162 6.51 16.64 -7.37
C ARG A 162 7.53 17.66 -7.89
N GLN A 163 7.10 18.78 -8.49
CA GLN A 163 8.03 19.83 -8.92
C GLN A 163 8.67 20.54 -7.71
N LEU A 164 7.89 20.85 -6.66
CA LEU A 164 8.42 21.42 -5.41
C LEU A 164 9.42 20.46 -4.74
N LEU A 165 9.11 19.17 -4.65
CA LEU A 165 10.03 18.16 -4.15
C LEU A 165 11.30 18.01 -5.01
N THR A 166 11.18 18.14 -6.34
CA THR A 166 12.34 18.12 -7.25
C THR A 166 13.23 19.37 -7.06
N GLN A 167 12.64 20.53 -6.79
CA GLN A 167 13.39 21.74 -6.46
C GLN A 167 14.06 21.65 -5.08
N ALA A 168 13.37 21.07 -4.09
CA ALA A 168 13.92 20.85 -2.75
C ALA A 168 15.09 19.85 -2.77
N THR A 169 14.97 18.73 -3.47
CA THR A 169 16.10 17.77 -3.61
C THR A 169 17.26 18.38 -4.38
N ALA A 170 17.02 19.23 -5.39
CA ALA A 170 18.09 19.95 -6.10
C ALA A 170 18.85 20.93 -5.17
N ARG A 171 18.16 21.67 -4.30
CA ARG A 171 18.79 22.54 -3.29
C ARG A 171 19.63 21.74 -2.30
N LEU A 172 19.06 20.68 -1.73
CA LEU A 172 19.78 19.78 -0.81
C LEU A 172 21.01 19.13 -1.48
N HIS A 173 20.99 18.88 -2.79
CA HIS A 173 22.18 18.40 -3.51
C HIS A 173 23.26 19.47 -3.69
N GLU A 174 22.90 20.75 -3.77
CA GLU A 174 23.87 21.86 -3.84
C GLU A 174 24.45 22.15 -2.45
N GLU A 175 23.60 22.22 -1.41
CA GLU A 175 24.01 22.35 -0.01
C GLU A 175 24.98 21.21 0.40
N ASN A 176 24.74 19.97 -0.06
CA ASN A 176 25.68 18.86 0.15
C ASN A 176 27.00 19.01 -0.64
N ARG A 177 27.02 19.68 -1.80
CA ARG A 177 28.26 19.99 -2.54
C ARG A 177 29.07 21.08 -1.82
N GLU A 178 28.40 22.12 -1.34
CA GLU A 178 29.01 23.18 -0.54
C GLU A 178 29.63 22.61 0.75
N LEU A 179 28.85 21.85 1.53
CA LEU A 179 29.34 21.17 2.73
C LEU A 179 30.48 20.18 2.46
N GLN A 180 30.47 19.50 1.31
CA GLN A 180 31.57 18.60 0.95
C GLN A 180 32.83 19.37 0.50
N ALA A 181 32.68 20.49 -0.20
CA ALA A 181 33.80 21.39 -0.50
C ALA A 181 34.41 21.97 0.79
N ASP A 182 33.57 22.45 1.72
CA ASP A 182 34.01 22.94 3.04
C ASP A 182 34.75 21.85 3.81
N ARG A 183 34.20 20.63 3.89
CA ARG A 183 34.85 19.48 4.51
C ARG A 183 36.24 19.21 3.91
N ASP A 184 36.35 19.26 2.58
CA ASP A 184 37.60 18.98 1.89
C ASP A 184 38.62 20.14 2.08
N THR A 185 38.18 21.41 2.14
CA THR A 185 39.07 22.53 2.54
C THR A 185 39.57 22.35 3.98
N LEU A 186 38.69 22.03 4.94
CA LEU A 186 39.06 21.74 6.34
C LEU A 186 40.03 20.56 6.43
N GLN A 187 39.86 19.53 5.60
CA GLN A 187 40.78 18.40 5.52
C GLN A 187 42.17 18.83 4.98
N THR A 188 42.24 19.72 3.98
CA THR A 188 43.54 20.27 3.52
C THR A 188 44.19 21.19 4.55
N ALA A 189 43.41 21.98 5.30
CA ALA A 189 43.89 22.86 6.36
C ALA A 189 44.44 22.05 7.56
N ASN A 190 43.69 21.05 8.03
CA ASN A 190 44.16 20.12 9.07
C ASN A 190 45.42 19.36 8.61
N GLY A 191 45.42 18.87 7.36
CA GLY A 191 46.60 18.27 6.74
C GLY A 191 47.81 19.22 6.61
N ARG A 192 47.62 20.54 6.66
CA ARG A 192 48.72 21.52 6.78
C ARG A 192 49.19 21.64 8.23
N LEU A 193 48.26 21.86 9.16
CA LEU A 193 48.55 22.00 10.59
C LEU A 193 49.29 20.79 11.17
N ILE A 194 48.97 19.58 10.70
CA ILE A 194 49.70 18.35 11.08
C ILE A 194 51.18 18.44 10.67
N ARG A 195 51.49 18.88 9.45
CA ARG A 195 52.89 19.03 8.98
C ARG A 195 53.62 20.16 9.70
N GLU A 196 52.92 21.24 10.05
CA GLU A 196 53.46 22.34 10.85
C GLU A 196 53.78 21.87 12.28
N LEU A 197 52.94 21.04 12.89
CA LEU A 197 53.21 20.39 14.18
C LEU A 197 54.34 19.35 14.10
N GLU A 198 54.48 18.63 12.99
CA GLU A 198 55.60 17.71 12.74
C GLU A 198 56.92 18.46 12.59
N ALA A 199 56.95 19.57 11.86
CA ALA A 199 58.11 20.46 11.74
C ALA A 199 58.49 21.06 13.11
N LEU A 200 57.54 21.63 13.85
CA LEU A 200 57.80 22.17 15.20
C LEU A 200 58.29 21.10 16.18
N ARG A 201 57.89 19.84 16.03
CA ARG A 201 58.45 18.72 16.81
C ARG A 201 59.90 18.42 16.43
N ALA A 202 60.24 18.47 15.15
CA ALA A 202 61.62 18.31 14.67
C ALA A 202 62.53 19.44 15.20
N ASP A 203 62.11 20.70 15.07
CA ASP A 203 62.79 21.88 15.62
C ASP A 203 63.02 21.75 17.14
N LEU A 204 62.02 21.24 17.88
CA LEU A 204 62.14 21.02 19.33
C LEU A 204 63.10 19.89 19.67
N THR A 205 63.20 18.83 18.86
CA THR A 205 64.23 17.80 19.03
C THR A 205 65.64 18.32 18.71
N GLU A 206 65.82 19.07 17.62
CA GLU A 206 67.13 19.65 17.28
C GLU A 206 67.62 20.64 18.36
N ARG A 207 66.73 21.51 18.86
CA ARG A 207 67.04 22.42 19.97
C ARG A 207 67.38 21.67 21.26
N ARG A 208 66.76 20.51 21.50
CA ARG A 208 67.09 19.65 22.65
C ARG A 208 68.46 19.00 22.49
N ASP A 209 68.76 18.42 21.33
CA ASP A 209 70.06 17.82 21.06
C ASP A 209 71.19 18.86 21.15
N ALA A 210 70.93 20.09 20.70
CA ALA A 210 71.83 21.23 20.85
C ALA A 210 72.01 21.68 22.32
N ALA A 211 70.94 21.69 23.12
CA ALA A 211 71.02 21.94 24.56
C ALA A 211 71.82 20.84 25.29
N ASP A 212 71.55 19.57 25.01
CA ASP A 212 72.28 18.43 25.57
C ASP A 212 73.76 18.45 25.14
N ALA A 213 74.10 19.01 23.96
CA ALA A 213 75.48 19.22 23.51
C ALA A 213 76.17 20.41 24.21
N SER A 214 75.41 21.48 24.48
CA SER A 214 75.86 22.60 25.30
C SER A 214 76.17 22.15 26.73
N ASP A 215 75.28 21.38 27.36
CA ASP A 215 75.49 20.84 28.71
C ASP A 215 76.69 19.88 28.80
N ARG A 216 76.91 19.05 27.77
CA ARG A 216 78.15 18.26 27.62
C ARG A 216 79.39 19.15 27.57
N SER A 217 79.34 20.25 26.82
CA SER A 217 80.45 21.22 26.72
C SER A 217 80.69 21.94 28.06
N VAL A 218 79.62 22.32 28.77
CA VAL A 218 79.69 22.93 30.11
C VAL A 218 80.26 21.95 31.14
N LEU A 219 79.92 20.66 31.06
CA LEU A 219 80.53 19.60 31.87
C LEU A 219 82.03 19.44 31.59
N GLU A 220 82.45 19.48 30.31
CA GLU A 220 83.87 19.49 29.95
C GLU A 220 84.61 20.74 30.49
N PHE A 221 84.00 21.92 30.44
CA PHE A 221 84.62 23.11 31.00
C PHE A 221 84.69 23.05 32.53
N LYS A 222 83.69 22.46 33.21
CA LYS A 222 83.73 22.21 34.66
C LYS A 222 84.82 21.22 35.06
N THR A 223 85.01 20.12 34.33
CA THR A 223 86.10 19.16 34.64
C THR A 223 87.47 19.76 34.34
N LYS A 224 87.62 20.56 33.28
CA LYS A 224 88.84 21.35 33.02
C LYS A 224 89.11 22.36 34.14
N LEU A 225 88.08 23.05 34.64
CA LEU A 225 88.21 23.99 35.77
C LEU A 225 88.71 23.29 37.04
N VAL A 226 88.09 22.17 37.43
CA VAL A 226 88.54 21.35 38.58
C VAL A 226 89.98 20.86 38.40
N GLY A 227 90.41 20.59 37.15
CA GLY A 227 91.81 20.30 36.83
C GLY A 227 92.74 21.49 37.04
N TYR A 228 92.31 22.71 36.70
CA TYR A 228 93.06 23.93 37.01
C TYR A 228 93.10 24.21 38.53
N ASP A 229 92.00 24.01 39.26
CA ASP A 229 91.95 24.18 40.72
C ASP A 229 92.96 23.24 41.41
N GLN A 230 93.11 22.01 40.92
CA GLN A 230 94.14 21.06 41.40
C GLN A 230 95.57 21.52 41.10
N VAL A 231 95.81 22.16 39.94
CA VAL A 231 97.13 22.75 39.60
C VAL A 231 97.41 23.98 40.48
N VAL A 232 96.42 24.83 40.76
CA VAL A 232 96.55 25.96 41.68
C VAL A 232 96.89 25.46 43.09
N ALA A 233 96.13 24.50 43.63
CA ALA A 233 96.42 23.91 44.94
C ALA A 233 97.81 23.24 45.01
N HIS A 234 98.30 22.66 43.90
CA HIS A 234 99.67 22.13 43.85
C HIS A 234 100.74 23.24 43.83
N LEU A 235 100.49 24.36 43.14
CA LEU A 235 101.37 25.53 43.15
C LEU A 235 101.38 26.23 44.52
N GLU A 236 100.23 26.33 45.20
CA GLU A 236 100.12 26.82 46.57
C GLU A 236 100.89 25.92 47.55
N ALA A 237 100.77 24.60 47.42
CA ALA A 237 101.55 23.65 48.22
C ALA A 237 103.06 23.73 47.95
N LEU A 238 103.47 23.94 46.70
CA LEU A 238 104.87 24.21 46.34
C LEU A 238 105.36 25.54 46.91
N GLN A 239 104.55 26.60 46.88
CA GLN A 239 104.89 27.90 47.48
C GLN A 239 105.03 27.79 49.00
N ALA A 240 104.13 27.06 49.68
CA ALA A 240 104.25 26.76 51.10
C ALA A 240 105.52 25.96 51.44
N HIS A 241 105.91 25.01 50.58
CA HIS A 241 107.16 24.27 50.72
C HIS A 241 108.39 25.19 50.54
N VAL A 242 108.38 26.09 49.54
CA VAL A 242 109.47 27.06 49.33
C VAL A 242 109.64 27.95 50.57
N LEU A 243 108.54 28.52 51.08
CA LEU A 243 108.55 29.33 52.30
C LEU A 243 109.03 28.53 53.53
N SER A 244 108.71 27.24 53.64
CA SER A 244 109.26 26.36 54.68
C SER A 244 110.77 26.21 54.54
N THR A 245 111.28 25.96 53.33
CA THR A 245 112.73 25.85 53.08
C THR A 245 113.47 27.17 53.26
N ASP A 246 112.84 28.32 53.00
CA ASP A 246 113.43 29.63 53.28
C ASP A 246 113.56 29.87 54.79
N VAL A 247 112.58 29.45 55.59
CA VAL A 247 112.67 29.46 57.07
C VAL A 247 113.73 28.49 57.58
N GLU A 248 113.80 27.27 57.05
CA GLU A 248 114.86 26.30 57.38
C GLU A 248 116.25 26.88 57.06
N LEU A 249 116.43 27.45 55.87
CA LEU A 249 117.67 28.14 55.48
C LEU A 249 118.00 29.33 56.38
N ALA A 250 117.01 30.11 56.82
CA ALA A 250 117.22 31.21 57.76
C ALA A 250 117.74 30.69 59.12
N THR A 251 117.10 29.67 59.70
CA THR A 251 117.58 29.06 60.96
C THR A 251 118.96 28.42 60.82
N LEU A 252 119.30 27.91 59.64
CA LEU A 252 120.63 27.34 59.36
C LEU A 252 121.69 28.45 59.25
N HIS A 253 121.37 29.60 58.66
CA HIS A 253 122.24 30.78 58.70
C HIS A 253 122.42 31.34 60.12
N GLU A 254 121.37 31.38 60.94
CA GLU A 254 121.49 31.75 62.36
C GLU A 254 122.38 30.75 63.13
N HIS A 255 122.27 29.46 62.84
CA HIS A 255 123.15 28.44 63.45
C HIS A 255 124.61 28.59 63.00
N CYS A 256 124.86 28.93 61.72
CA CYS A 256 126.20 29.27 61.24
C CYS A 256 126.77 30.51 61.95
N ARG A 257 125.99 31.59 62.08
CA ARG A 257 126.42 32.78 62.86
C ARG A 257 126.74 32.44 64.30
N ALA A 258 125.88 31.68 64.98
CA ALA A 258 126.12 31.26 66.37
C ALA A 258 127.39 30.38 66.52
N LEU A 259 127.78 29.64 65.47
CA LEU A 259 129.06 28.91 65.43
C LEU A 259 130.25 29.82 65.13
N GLU A 260 130.07 30.88 64.34
CA GLU A 260 131.07 31.93 64.12
C GLU A 260 131.29 32.77 65.40
N ASP A 261 130.22 33.21 66.08
CA ASP A 261 130.26 33.88 67.39
C ASP A 261 130.96 32.99 68.45
N ALA A 262 130.63 31.69 68.49
CA ALA A 262 131.26 30.74 69.40
C ALA A 262 132.75 30.49 69.05
N LYS A 263 133.10 30.53 67.76
CA LYS A 263 134.49 30.47 67.31
C LYS A 263 135.25 31.72 67.73
N GLU A 264 134.72 32.92 67.51
CA GLU A 264 135.34 34.17 67.96
C GLU A 264 135.48 34.22 69.49
N ALA A 265 134.46 33.79 70.24
CA ALA A 265 134.56 33.64 71.69
C ALA A 265 135.66 32.64 72.11
N SER A 266 135.86 31.55 71.34
CA SER A 266 136.94 30.59 71.59
C SER A 266 138.32 31.14 71.22
N GLU A 267 138.42 31.97 70.19
CA GLU A 267 139.67 32.64 69.77
C GLU A 267 140.05 33.75 70.77
N LEU A 268 139.07 34.48 71.30
CA LEU A 268 139.23 35.38 72.44
C LEU A 268 139.65 34.65 73.72
N LEU A 269 139.10 33.46 74.00
CA LEU A 269 139.51 32.61 75.12
C LEU A 269 140.96 32.12 74.95
N VAL A 270 141.35 31.70 73.74
CA VAL A 270 142.74 31.30 73.43
C VAL A 270 143.70 32.50 73.52
N ALA A 271 143.28 33.69 73.08
CA ALA A 271 144.04 34.93 73.28
C ALA A 271 144.22 35.24 74.78
N ALA A 272 143.16 35.19 75.57
CA ALA A 272 143.21 35.37 77.02
C ALA A 272 144.17 34.34 77.66
N LEU A 273 144.00 33.04 77.37
CA LEU A 273 144.85 31.98 77.88
C LEU A 273 146.32 32.11 77.44
N THR A 274 146.62 32.64 76.26
CA THR A 274 148.00 32.94 75.86
C THR A 274 148.57 34.16 76.59
N THR A 275 147.76 35.16 76.95
CA THR A 275 148.20 36.25 77.85
C THR A 275 148.38 35.79 79.31
N GLU A 276 147.55 34.86 79.80
CA GLU A 276 147.75 34.21 81.11
C GLU A 276 148.99 33.32 81.10
N LEU A 277 149.26 32.58 80.02
CA LEU A 277 150.50 31.82 79.86
C LEU A 277 151.72 32.74 79.81
N HIS A 278 151.63 33.87 79.10
CA HIS A 278 152.74 34.82 79.03
C HIS A 278 153.01 35.44 80.41
N THR A 279 152.00 36.00 81.07
CA THR A 279 152.14 36.61 82.40
C THR A 279 152.53 35.60 83.48
N THR A 280 152.09 34.34 83.42
CA THR A 280 152.57 33.29 84.35
C THR A 280 154.02 32.88 84.08
N THR A 281 154.49 32.86 82.82
CA THR A 281 155.93 32.66 82.53
C THR A 281 156.79 33.85 82.94
N GLU A 282 156.31 35.08 82.85
CA GLU A 282 156.97 36.27 83.42
C GLU A 282 157.01 36.21 84.95
N GLN A 283 155.90 35.85 85.60
CA GLN A 283 155.85 35.63 87.06
C GLN A 283 156.85 34.56 87.50
N LEU A 284 156.98 33.44 86.77
CA LEU A 284 157.97 32.39 87.07
C LEU A 284 159.42 32.84 86.88
N GLN A 285 159.69 33.85 86.05
CA GLN A 285 161.00 34.50 85.94
C GLN A 285 161.21 35.51 87.09
N GLN A 286 160.18 36.26 87.46
CA GLN A 286 160.22 37.22 88.57
C GLN A 286 160.38 36.52 89.93
N GLU A 287 159.66 35.43 90.20
CA GLU A 287 159.79 34.64 91.44
C GLU A 287 161.23 34.16 91.69
N ARG A 288 161.98 33.82 90.64
CA ARG A 288 163.39 33.38 90.76
C ARG A 288 164.35 34.51 91.17
N VAL A 289 164.00 35.75 90.90
CA VAL A 289 164.75 36.93 91.38
C VAL A 289 164.27 37.29 92.80
N ILE A 290 162.96 37.37 92.98
CA ILE A 290 162.30 37.81 94.22
C ILE A 290 162.57 36.84 95.39
N THR A 291 162.72 35.53 95.16
CA THR A 291 163.07 34.56 96.22
C THR A 291 164.50 34.70 96.76
N GLN A 292 165.37 35.46 96.10
CA GLN A 292 166.70 35.80 96.64
C GLN A 292 166.67 37.09 97.49
N GLU A 293 165.74 38.01 97.22
CA GLU A 293 165.65 39.33 97.88
C GLU A 293 164.60 39.38 99.00
N MET A 294 163.49 38.63 98.89
CA MET A 294 162.40 38.61 99.88
C MET A 294 162.66 37.72 101.11
N ARG A 295 163.90 37.69 101.60
CA ARG A 295 164.17 37.32 103.01
C ARG A 295 163.99 38.51 103.98
N GLU A 296 163.89 39.74 103.48
CA GLU A 296 163.98 40.95 104.30
C GLU A 296 162.64 41.68 104.54
N ALA A 297 161.54 41.28 103.89
CA ALA A 297 160.25 42.01 103.94
C ALA A 297 159.03 41.14 104.34
N SER A 298 159.06 40.57 105.54
CA SER A 298 157.83 40.02 106.17
C SER A 298 156.91 41.15 106.69
N ARG A 299 155.71 41.34 106.11
CA ARG A 299 154.45 41.85 106.75
C ARG A 299 153.35 42.23 105.73
N SER A 300 152.08 41.98 106.09
CA SER A 300 150.86 42.71 105.64
C SER A 300 150.36 42.50 104.18
N TYR A 301 149.06 42.35 103.84
CA TYR A 301 147.83 41.93 104.57
C TYR A 301 146.77 41.42 103.53
N LEU A 302 145.58 40.98 103.97
CA LEU A 302 144.53 40.36 103.13
C LEU A 302 143.24 41.22 102.92
N SER A 303 142.57 40.99 101.78
CA SER A 303 141.08 40.84 101.59
C SER A 303 140.12 42.01 101.22
N ARG A 304 139.28 41.74 100.18
CA ARG A 304 137.85 42.16 99.93
C ARG A 304 137.55 43.66 99.66
N ARG A 305 136.44 44.09 98.98
CA ARG A 305 135.07 43.53 98.73
C ARG A 305 134.29 44.27 97.58
N SER A 306 133.02 43.87 97.33
CA SER A 306 131.84 44.61 96.76
C SER A 306 131.76 44.94 95.24
N SER A 307 130.59 45.12 94.58
CA SER A 307 129.15 44.76 94.82
C SER A 307 128.21 45.18 93.63
N ASP A 308 126.92 44.78 93.65
CA ASP A 308 125.71 45.47 93.09
C ASP A 308 125.43 45.47 91.55
N ALA A 309 124.19 45.61 91.01
CA ALA A 309 122.80 45.41 91.52
C ALA A 309 121.68 45.50 90.40
N SER A 310 120.45 45.04 90.71
CA SER A 310 119.10 45.52 90.22
C SER A 310 118.69 45.40 88.72
N ALA A 311 117.42 45.53 88.27
CA ALA A 311 116.04 45.28 88.82
C ALA A 311 114.93 45.57 87.74
N SER A 312 113.63 45.39 88.07
CA SER A 312 112.42 46.09 87.55
C SER A 312 111.51 45.51 86.42
N ASP A 313 110.32 45.04 86.83
CA ASP A 313 108.92 45.22 86.37
C ASP A 313 108.52 45.76 84.96
N GLY A 314 107.40 45.23 84.41
CA GLY A 314 106.58 45.79 83.29
C GLY A 314 105.29 44.96 82.97
N PRO A 315 104.08 45.55 82.72
CA PRO A 315 102.80 44.79 82.66
C PRO A 315 101.91 44.95 81.39
N ASP A 316 100.78 44.20 81.38
CA ASP A 316 99.51 44.23 80.61
C ASP A 316 99.25 45.23 79.45
N VAL A 317 98.63 44.73 78.36
CA VAL A 317 97.90 45.50 77.32
C VAL A 317 96.61 44.75 76.91
N ALA A 318 95.55 45.47 76.53
CA ALA A 318 94.23 44.91 76.23
C ALA A 318 93.53 45.45 74.97
N ILE A 319 92.76 44.57 74.30
CA ILE A 319 91.61 44.81 73.40
C ILE A 319 91.84 45.71 72.17
N LEU A 320 91.80 45.08 70.98
CA LEU A 320 91.71 45.73 69.67
C LEU A 320 90.25 46.01 69.24
N LYS A 321 90.05 47.05 68.45
CA LYS A 321 88.90 47.22 67.53
C LYS A 321 89.43 47.65 66.16
N GLN A 322 88.95 47.00 65.09
CA GLN A 322 89.41 47.29 63.72
C GLN A 322 88.81 48.60 63.19
N GLY A 323 89.68 49.53 62.79
CA GLY A 323 89.42 50.66 61.91
C GLY A 323 90.05 50.44 60.52
N SER A 324 89.80 51.35 59.58
CA SER A 324 90.20 51.20 58.17
C SER A 324 91.72 51.23 57.96
N LEU A 325 92.34 50.05 57.89
CA LEU A 325 93.80 49.84 57.78
C LEU A 325 94.51 50.69 56.73
N PHE A 326 93.91 50.90 55.54
CA PHE A 326 94.62 51.52 54.41
C PHE A 326 94.93 53.02 54.56
N HIS A 327 94.13 53.77 55.33
CA HIS A 327 94.43 55.19 55.54
C HIS A 327 95.46 55.39 56.66
N GLU A 328 95.33 54.61 57.75
CA GLU A 328 96.28 54.66 58.87
C GLU A 328 97.66 54.15 58.46
N LEU A 329 97.76 53.06 57.67
CA LEU A 329 99.05 52.58 57.13
C LEU A 329 99.77 53.64 56.28
N SER A 330 99.06 54.48 55.53
CA SER A 330 99.70 55.53 54.73
C SER A 330 100.33 56.61 55.62
N LEU A 331 99.62 57.03 56.69
CA LEU A 331 100.11 58.02 57.65
C LEU A 331 101.20 57.47 58.58
N VAL A 332 101.15 56.17 58.90
CA VAL A 332 102.20 55.47 59.64
C VAL A 332 103.46 55.35 58.80
N LEU A 333 103.38 54.91 57.54
CA LEU A 333 104.56 54.79 56.66
C LEU A 333 105.23 56.15 56.35
N GLU A 334 104.47 57.25 56.22
CA GLU A 334 105.07 58.59 56.11
C GLU A 334 105.75 59.06 57.40
N ARG A 335 105.27 58.60 58.56
CA ARG A 335 105.84 58.92 59.88
C ARG A 335 107.06 58.08 60.21
N ASP A 336 106.98 56.76 60.03
CA ASP A 336 108.08 55.81 60.22
C ASP A 336 109.26 56.16 59.30
N ARG A 337 108.97 56.65 58.08
CA ARG A 337 109.99 57.21 57.18
C ARG A 337 110.77 58.36 57.81
N ALA A 338 110.09 59.30 58.48
CA ALA A 338 110.74 60.39 59.19
C ALA A 338 111.51 59.86 60.40
N ASP A 339 110.83 59.11 61.28
CA ASP A 339 111.38 58.63 62.55
C ASP A 339 112.58 57.67 62.36
N ALA A 340 112.67 56.96 61.23
CA ALA A 340 113.83 56.10 60.87
C ALA A 340 114.97 56.84 60.16
N THR A 341 114.71 57.86 59.33
CA THR A 341 115.77 58.55 58.56
C THR A 341 116.38 59.73 59.32
N GLN A 342 115.58 60.46 60.10
CA GLN A 342 116.03 61.62 60.86
C GLN A 342 117.24 61.33 61.79
N PRO A 343 117.26 60.27 62.64
CA PRO A 343 118.42 60.00 63.50
C PRO A 343 119.68 59.57 62.73
N LEU A 344 119.53 58.99 61.53
CA LEU A 344 120.68 58.68 60.66
C LEU A 344 121.29 59.98 60.10
N LEU A 345 120.46 60.92 59.62
CA LEU A 345 120.92 62.24 59.18
C LEU A 345 121.58 63.02 60.33
N ASP A 346 120.97 63.04 61.52
CA ASP A 346 121.53 63.75 62.68
C ASP A 346 122.87 63.14 63.14
N ARG A 347 123.03 61.80 63.09
CA ARG A 347 124.31 61.13 63.37
C ARG A 347 125.36 61.40 62.29
N ILE A 348 124.99 61.41 61.01
CA ILE A 348 125.88 61.77 59.89
C ILE A 348 126.38 63.21 60.07
N LEU A 349 125.49 64.15 60.38
CA LEU A 349 125.84 65.56 60.60
C LEU A 349 126.76 65.72 61.82
N ALA A 350 126.48 65.02 62.93
CA ALA A 350 127.36 65.00 64.10
C ALA A 350 128.78 64.52 63.72
N LEU A 351 128.90 63.35 63.08
CA LEU A 351 130.18 62.80 62.62
C LEU A 351 130.92 63.72 61.62
N GLU A 352 130.21 64.38 60.70
CA GLU A 352 130.81 65.34 59.77
C GLU A 352 131.33 66.60 60.48
N THR A 353 130.69 67.04 61.57
CA THR A 353 131.20 68.14 62.42
C THR A 353 132.36 67.72 63.32
N GLU A 354 132.36 66.50 63.85
CA GLU A 354 133.49 65.92 64.58
C GLU A 354 134.72 65.80 63.65
N LEU A 355 134.54 65.25 62.43
CA LEU A 355 135.55 65.19 61.38
C LEU A 355 136.09 66.57 60.97
N ALA A 356 135.26 67.62 60.98
CA ALA A 356 135.70 68.98 60.73
C ALA A 356 136.60 69.52 61.85
N SER A 357 136.32 69.16 63.11
CA SER A 357 137.10 69.59 64.28
C SER A 357 138.49 68.94 64.37
N TYR A 358 138.65 67.72 63.83
CA TYR A 358 139.90 66.94 63.91
C TYR A 358 141.06 67.44 63.03
N ARG A 359 140.86 68.49 62.24
CA ARG A 359 141.81 68.97 61.21
C ARG A 359 143.19 69.46 61.73
N GLU A 360 143.36 69.70 63.02
CA GLU A 360 144.59 70.31 63.57
C GLU A 360 145.37 69.45 64.58
N GLY A 361 145.06 68.15 64.78
CA GLY A 361 145.93 67.33 65.65
C GLY A 361 145.59 65.89 66.04
N SER A 362 144.64 65.18 65.42
CA SER A 362 144.34 63.78 65.79
C SER A 362 145.10 62.72 64.96
N SER A 363 145.08 61.46 65.42
CA SER A 363 145.65 60.34 64.69
C SER A 363 144.79 59.92 63.49
N HIS A 364 145.46 59.59 62.38
CA HIS A 364 144.84 59.25 61.08
C HIS A 364 143.80 58.11 61.16
N GLU A 365 143.94 57.20 62.13
CA GLU A 365 143.01 56.09 62.36
C GLU A 365 141.63 56.56 62.83
N THR A 366 141.55 57.56 63.70
CA THR A 366 140.27 58.10 64.20
C THR A 366 139.45 58.73 63.06
N VAL A 367 140.11 59.56 62.24
CA VAL A 367 139.51 60.19 61.06
C VAL A 367 139.06 59.14 60.04
N SER A 368 139.86 58.09 59.80
CA SER A 368 139.50 56.96 58.93
C SER A 368 138.25 56.23 59.43
N SER A 369 138.15 55.98 60.75
CA SER A 369 136.99 55.33 61.38
C SER A 369 135.70 56.12 61.16
N HIS A 370 135.70 57.43 61.47
CA HIS A 370 134.51 58.28 61.33
C HIS A 370 134.09 58.47 59.86
N VAL A 371 135.04 58.52 58.92
CA VAL A 371 134.74 58.56 57.46
C VAL A 371 134.08 57.26 56.99
N ASN A 372 134.49 56.10 57.52
CA ASN A 372 133.86 54.82 57.18
C ASN A 372 132.48 54.66 57.86
N GLU A 373 132.30 55.16 59.10
CA GLU A 373 130.98 55.22 59.75
C GLU A 373 130.00 56.09 58.95
N VAL A 374 130.39 57.30 58.54
CA VAL A 374 129.59 58.18 57.67
C VAL A 374 129.27 57.52 56.32
N ARG A 375 130.18 56.72 55.75
CA ARG A 375 129.90 55.97 54.52
C ARG A 375 128.83 54.91 54.76
N ALA A 376 129.00 54.07 55.78
CA ALA A 376 128.04 53.02 56.11
C ALA A 376 126.64 53.58 56.42
N LEU A 377 126.55 54.69 57.16
CA LEU A 377 125.27 55.36 57.46
C LEU A 377 124.60 55.97 56.22
N ARG A 378 125.37 56.42 55.22
CA ARG A 378 124.82 56.86 53.93
C ARG A 378 124.37 55.66 53.08
N GLU A 379 125.11 54.55 53.10
CA GLU A 379 124.74 53.33 52.40
C GLU A 379 123.44 52.71 52.96
N THR A 380 123.23 52.73 54.29
CA THR A 380 121.96 52.32 54.89
C THR A 380 120.82 53.31 54.62
N GLN A 381 121.07 54.63 54.64
CA GLN A 381 120.07 55.62 54.23
C GLN A 381 119.59 55.36 52.79
N TYR A 382 120.50 55.17 51.83
CA TYR A 382 120.13 54.87 50.44
C TYR A 382 119.35 53.55 50.30
N ALA A 383 119.71 52.51 51.05
CA ALA A 383 118.96 51.25 51.06
C ALA A 383 117.50 51.48 51.50
N ILE A 384 117.29 52.13 52.65
CA ILE A 384 115.96 52.45 53.21
C ILE A 384 115.15 53.31 52.22
N GLU A 385 115.75 54.30 51.58
CA GLU A 385 115.08 55.13 50.57
C GLU A 385 114.67 54.32 49.33
N THR A 386 115.49 53.34 48.89
CA THR A 386 115.12 52.47 47.76
C THR A 386 114.00 51.47 48.10
N GLU A 387 113.99 50.93 49.32
CA GLU A 387 112.93 50.02 49.80
C GLU A 387 111.59 50.76 49.94
N LEU A 388 111.58 51.94 50.57
CA LEU A 388 110.37 52.79 50.67
C LEU A 388 109.81 53.13 49.29
N LEU A 389 110.67 53.44 48.31
CA LEU A 389 110.27 53.76 46.95
C LEU A 389 109.82 52.52 46.15
N GLN A 390 110.17 51.31 46.58
CA GLN A 390 109.61 50.06 46.08
C GLN A 390 108.23 49.77 46.69
N VAL A 391 108.09 49.88 48.02
CA VAL A 391 106.81 49.73 48.73
C VAL A 391 105.76 50.71 48.18
N GLN A 392 106.15 51.96 47.90
CA GLN A 392 105.25 52.95 47.29
C GLN A 392 104.73 52.54 45.90
N LYS A 393 105.55 51.86 45.08
CA LYS A 393 105.11 51.32 43.77
C LYS A 393 104.16 50.14 43.94
N GLU A 394 104.38 49.28 44.92
CA GLU A 394 103.55 48.11 45.19
C GLU A 394 102.20 48.49 45.80
N LEU A 395 102.18 49.50 46.68
CA LEU A 395 100.95 50.14 47.16
C LEU A 395 100.17 50.80 46.00
N SER A 396 100.86 51.44 45.06
CA SER A 396 100.22 52.03 43.87
C SER A 396 99.59 50.95 42.98
N ARG A 397 100.31 49.86 42.68
CA ARG A 397 99.82 48.72 41.90
C ARG A 397 98.63 48.03 42.55
N THR A 398 98.65 47.81 43.86
CA THR A 398 97.54 47.17 44.59
C THR A 398 96.30 48.08 44.65
N GLN A 399 96.48 49.40 44.70
CA GLN A 399 95.37 50.35 44.57
C GLN A 399 94.77 50.34 43.14
N GLU A 400 95.59 50.17 42.11
CA GLU A 400 95.12 50.04 40.72
C GLU A 400 94.36 48.71 40.49
N THR A 401 94.84 47.59 41.04
CA THR A 401 94.11 46.31 40.93
C THR A 401 92.81 46.30 41.72
N SER A 402 92.72 46.97 42.88
CA SER A 402 91.46 47.19 43.60
C SER A 402 90.44 47.93 42.74
N LYS A 403 90.81 49.09 42.17
CA LYS A 403 89.96 49.88 41.28
C LYS A 403 89.49 49.09 40.05
N LEU A 404 90.37 48.26 39.47
CA LEU A 404 90.01 47.37 38.36
C LEU A 404 89.04 46.25 38.77
N TRP A 405 89.13 45.75 40.00
CA TRP A 405 88.20 44.74 40.53
C TRP A 405 86.84 45.36 40.87
N GLU A 406 86.82 46.53 41.52
CA GLU A 406 85.62 47.33 41.78
C GLU A 406 84.87 47.65 40.49
N ALA A 407 85.57 48.13 39.45
CA ALA A 407 84.98 48.41 38.14
C ALA A 407 84.36 47.16 37.48
N LYS A 408 85.04 46.00 37.56
CA LYS A 408 84.51 44.71 37.08
C LYS A 408 83.29 44.25 37.86
N TYR A 409 83.27 44.46 39.18
CA TYR A 409 82.14 44.12 40.04
C TYR A 409 80.91 44.98 39.70
N VAL A 410 81.08 46.30 39.54
CA VAL A 410 80.00 47.20 39.12
C VAL A 410 79.45 46.84 37.72
N ALA A 411 80.32 46.49 36.77
CA ALA A 411 79.90 46.01 35.46
C ALA A 411 79.08 44.70 35.55
N LYS A 412 79.52 43.73 36.38
CA LYS A 412 78.79 42.48 36.65
C LYS A 412 77.42 42.73 37.30
N CYS A 413 77.28 43.75 38.14
CA CYS A 413 75.98 44.14 38.69
C CYS A 413 75.06 44.73 37.61
N ALA A 414 75.58 45.57 36.70
CA ALA A 414 74.80 46.12 35.59
C ALA A 414 74.29 45.02 34.63
N GLU A 415 75.14 44.08 34.22
CA GLU A 415 74.75 42.90 33.42
C GLU A 415 73.60 42.12 34.08
N ALA A 416 73.66 41.94 35.41
CA ALA A 416 72.65 41.20 36.16
C ALA A 416 71.31 41.94 36.30
N ASP A 417 71.32 43.28 36.32
CA ASP A 417 70.10 44.08 36.36
C ASP A 417 69.48 44.28 34.96
N GLU A 418 70.27 44.31 33.88
CA GLU A 418 69.76 44.22 32.50
C GLU A 418 69.02 42.90 32.27
N PHE A 419 69.61 41.76 32.62
CA PHE A 419 68.96 40.45 32.53
C PHE A 419 67.66 40.35 33.36
N ARG A 420 67.59 41.04 34.51
CA ARG A 420 66.35 41.13 35.32
C ARG A 420 65.27 41.98 34.64
N VAL A 421 65.62 42.96 33.82
CA VAL A 421 64.67 43.76 33.03
C VAL A 421 64.15 42.93 31.85
N GLU A 422 65.04 42.24 31.12
CA GLU A 422 64.65 41.32 30.03
C GLU A 422 63.71 40.21 30.53
N LEU A 423 64.07 39.55 31.65
CA LEU A 423 63.24 38.49 32.25
C LEU A 423 61.84 39.00 32.65
N LYS A 424 61.74 40.23 33.18
CA LYS A 424 60.43 40.86 33.46
C LYS A 424 59.65 41.17 32.18
N GLY A 425 60.32 41.61 31.12
CA GLY A 425 59.70 41.81 29.80
C GLY A 425 59.11 40.52 29.23
N HIS A 426 59.87 39.42 29.29
CA HIS A 426 59.40 38.11 28.87
C HIS A 426 58.27 37.57 29.75
N MET A 427 58.35 37.71 31.08
CA MET A 427 57.24 37.33 31.96
C MET A 427 55.95 38.10 31.62
N HIS A 428 56.04 39.41 31.39
CA HIS A 428 54.88 40.21 31.05
C HIS A 428 54.29 39.89 29.66
N ALA A 429 55.13 39.53 28.68
CA ALA A 429 54.66 39.00 27.39
C ALA A 429 53.86 37.70 27.58
N CYS A 430 54.38 36.75 28.37
CA CYS A 430 53.67 35.51 28.70
C CYS A 430 52.36 35.74 29.47
N GLU A 431 52.31 36.74 30.37
CA GLU A 431 51.06 37.15 31.04
C GLU A 431 50.02 37.63 30.02
N VAL A 432 50.40 38.50 29.08
CA VAL A 432 49.50 39.03 28.04
C VAL A 432 49.02 37.93 27.09
N GLU A 433 49.88 37.01 26.67
CA GLU A 433 49.49 35.85 25.86
C GLU A 433 48.51 34.93 26.59
N LEU A 434 48.77 34.63 27.87
CA LEU A 434 47.86 33.83 28.70
C LEU A 434 46.49 34.49 28.85
N ASP A 435 46.47 35.81 29.07
CA ASP A 435 45.25 36.60 29.21
C ASP A 435 44.46 36.68 27.89
N GLN A 436 45.15 36.65 26.73
CA GLN A 436 44.54 36.57 25.41
C GLN A 436 43.98 35.17 25.10
N LEU A 437 44.71 34.10 25.45
CA LEU A 437 44.22 32.71 25.34
C LEU A 437 43.00 32.46 26.25
N MET A 438 42.97 33.05 27.44
CA MET A 438 41.81 32.98 28.35
C MET A 438 40.58 33.67 27.74
N LYS A 439 40.75 34.83 27.08
CA LYS A 439 39.66 35.53 26.37
C LYS A 439 39.14 34.75 25.16
N GLN A 440 40.03 34.12 24.39
CA GLN A 440 39.67 33.22 23.29
C GLN A 440 38.89 32.00 23.80
N ARG A 441 39.34 31.40 24.91
CA ARG A 441 38.64 30.29 25.57
C ARG A 441 37.23 30.67 26.01
N SER A 442 37.02 31.84 26.62
CA SER A 442 35.67 32.30 26.98
C SER A 442 34.79 32.53 25.73
N SER A 443 35.32 33.10 24.65
CA SER A 443 34.56 33.27 23.39
C SER A 443 34.07 31.94 22.84
N MET A 444 34.96 30.94 22.74
CA MET A 444 34.58 29.61 22.28
C MET A 444 33.61 28.90 23.24
N GLN A 445 33.66 29.17 24.55
CA GLN A 445 32.67 28.65 25.50
C GLN A 445 31.29 29.28 25.29
N ASP A 446 31.21 30.59 25.05
CA ASP A 446 29.95 31.27 24.73
C ASP A 446 29.39 30.83 23.36
N GLU A 447 30.25 30.59 22.37
CA GLU A 447 29.87 30.03 21.07
C GLU A 447 29.37 28.58 21.17
N LEU A 448 30.03 27.73 21.96
CA LEU A 448 29.55 26.38 22.26
C LEU A 448 28.21 26.38 23.02
N LEU A 449 27.98 27.34 23.91
CA LEU A 449 26.70 27.51 24.59
C LEU A 449 25.59 27.96 23.61
N LYS A 450 25.87 28.91 22.71
CA LYS A 450 24.94 29.32 21.64
C LYS A 450 24.61 28.16 20.70
N ALA A 451 25.62 27.43 20.22
CA ALA A 451 25.44 26.26 19.36
C ALA A 451 24.61 25.16 20.05
N ARG A 452 24.82 24.95 21.35
CA ARG A 452 24.03 24.00 22.15
C ARG A 452 22.58 24.45 22.32
N LEU A 453 22.32 25.74 22.51
CA LEU A 453 20.96 26.30 22.57
C LEU A 453 20.23 26.11 21.25
N LEU A 454 20.84 26.52 20.12
CA LEU A 454 20.29 26.34 18.77
C LEU A 454 20.02 24.86 18.46
N TYR A 455 20.90 23.94 18.89
CA TYR A 455 20.66 22.50 18.76
C TYR A 455 19.45 22.03 19.59
N THR A 456 19.28 22.52 20.82
CA THR A 456 18.09 22.18 21.63
C THR A 456 16.80 22.78 21.09
N GLU A 457 16.85 23.97 20.48
CA GLU A 457 15.72 24.61 19.80
C GLU A 457 15.32 23.81 18.55
N ALA A 458 16.28 23.51 17.66
CA ALA A 458 16.04 22.68 16.48
C ALA A 458 15.55 21.26 16.82
N ALA A 459 16.04 20.67 17.91
CA ALA A 459 15.55 19.39 18.40
C ALA A 459 14.09 19.49 18.90
N ALA A 460 13.73 20.57 19.60
CA ALA A 460 12.36 20.81 20.04
C ALA A 460 11.40 21.07 18.86
N GLU A 461 11.83 21.82 17.85
CA GLU A 461 11.09 22.01 16.60
C GLU A 461 10.89 20.70 15.85
N TRP A 462 11.94 19.87 15.72
CA TRP A 462 11.83 18.55 15.10
C TRP A 462 10.87 17.63 15.85
N HIS A 463 10.91 17.64 17.19
CA HIS A 463 9.94 16.90 18.00
C HIS A 463 8.50 17.42 17.82
N ALA A 464 8.29 18.74 17.67
CA ALA A 464 6.97 19.32 17.42
C ALA A 464 6.44 19.03 16.01
N GLN A 465 7.29 19.06 14.99
CA GLN A 465 6.95 18.62 13.63
C GLN A 465 6.61 17.13 13.61
N ARG A 466 7.38 16.31 14.35
CA ARG A 466 7.13 14.87 14.47
C ARG A 466 5.78 14.57 15.11
N THR A 467 5.44 15.19 16.25
CA THR A 467 4.13 14.94 16.90
C THR A 467 2.97 15.46 16.06
N LEU A 468 3.14 16.55 15.31
CA LEU A 468 2.17 17.01 14.31
C LEU A 468 1.95 15.97 13.20
N HIS A 469 3.02 15.37 12.67
CA HIS A 469 2.92 14.31 11.66
C HIS A 469 2.35 13.00 12.23
N GLU A 470 2.69 12.62 13.47
CA GLU A 470 2.09 11.47 14.14
C GLU A 470 0.58 11.66 14.31
N ALA A 471 0.12 12.85 14.74
CA ALA A 471 -1.31 13.18 14.82
C ALA A 471 -2.02 13.21 13.44
N GLN A 472 -1.36 13.71 12.39
CA GLN A 472 -1.88 13.64 11.01
C GLN A 472 -2.02 12.18 10.53
N VAL A 473 -1.07 11.32 10.87
CA VAL A 473 -1.12 9.88 10.55
C VAL A 473 -2.24 9.19 11.35
N GLU A 474 -2.47 9.52 12.61
CA GLU A 474 -3.61 9.02 13.38
C GLU A 474 -4.95 9.45 12.77
N GLN A 475 -5.10 10.73 12.38
CA GLN A 475 -6.30 11.23 11.68
C GLN A 475 -6.54 10.53 10.33
N LEU A 476 -5.49 10.24 9.57
CA LEU A 476 -5.59 9.47 8.33
C LEU A 476 -6.00 8.00 8.60
N HIS A 477 -5.52 7.38 9.68
CA HIS A 477 -6.00 6.06 10.08
C HIS A 477 -7.44 6.07 10.59
N GLU A 478 -7.91 7.15 11.24
CA GLU A 478 -9.30 7.33 11.67
C GLU A 478 -10.24 7.42 10.46
N THR A 479 -9.92 8.28 9.49
CA THR A 479 -10.71 8.44 8.26
C THR A 479 -10.69 7.18 7.39
N LEU A 480 -9.55 6.47 7.32
CA LEU A 480 -9.47 5.17 6.65
C LEU A 480 -10.34 4.10 7.34
N ARG A 481 -10.37 4.05 8.67
CA ARG A 481 -11.26 3.15 9.43
C ARG A 481 -12.73 3.47 9.20
N ALA A 482 -13.11 4.75 9.15
CA ALA A 482 -14.46 5.19 8.79
C ALA A 482 -14.85 4.72 7.38
N ALA A 483 -14.05 5.03 6.36
CA ALA A 483 -14.29 4.62 4.98
C ALA A 483 -14.33 3.08 4.81
N GLN A 484 -13.51 2.33 5.55
CA GLN A 484 -13.58 0.86 5.58
C GLN A 484 -14.90 0.35 6.18
N SER A 485 -15.44 1.02 7.20
CA SER A 485 -16.75 0.67 7.76
C SER A 485 -17.89 1.00 6.80
N GLU A 486 -17.85 2.15 6.11
CA GLU A 486 -18.82 2.51 5.06
C GLU A 486 -18.83 1.49 3.91
N VAL A 487 -17.65 1.10 3.42
CA VAL A 487 -17.50 0.03 2.40
C VAL A 487 -17.99 -1.33 2.90
N HIS A 488 -17.90 -1.61 4.22
CA HIS A 488 -18.47 -2.82 4.80
C HIS A 488 -20.00 -2.75 4.87
N HIS A 489 -20.58 -1.61 5.22
CA HIS A 489 -22.03 -1.39 5.21
C HIS A 489 -22.60 -1.48 3.79
N LEU A 490 -22.01 -0.79 2.81
CA LEU A 490 -22.42 -0.89 1.40
C LEU A 490 -22.38 -2.33 0.87
N LYS A 491 -21.39 -3.14 1.30
CA LYS A 491 -21.32 -4.57 0.94
C LYS A 491 -22.34 -5.46 1.67
N LEU A 492 -22.89 -5.02 2.80
CA LEU A 492 -24.06 -5.66 3.41
C LEU A 492 -25.33 -5.28 2.64
N ASP A 493 -25.47 -4.00 2.28
CA ASP A 493 -26.62 -3.49 1.52
C ASP A 493 -26.68 -4.10 0.11
N GLU A 494 -25.55 -4.25 -0.59
CA GLU A 494 -25.42 -5.02 -1.84
C GLU A 494 -25.90 -6.48 -1.67
N ARG A 495 -25.55 -7.14 -0.56
CA ARG A 495 -26.00 -8.51 -0.26
C ARG A 495 -27.48 -8.57 0.06
N HIS A 496 -28.03 -7.59 0.76
CA HIS A 496 -29.47 -7.50 1.03
C HIS A 496 -30.27 -7.21 -0.24
N ALA A 497 -29.77 -6.33 -1.12
CA ALA A 497 -30.34 -6.08 -2.44
C ALA A 497 -30.28 -7.33 -3.33
N ALA A 498 -29.15 -8.04 -3.37
CA ALA A 498 -29.00 -9.29 -4.12
C ALA A 498 -29.92 -10.40 -3.57
N ALA A 499 -30.09 -10.51 -2.25
CA ALA A 499 -31.03 -11.45 -1.64
C ALA A 499 -32.50 -11.09 -1.93
N SER A 500 -32.84 -9.80 -1.93
CA SER A 500 -34.16 -9.32 -2.32
C SER A 500 -34.46 -9.59 -3.81
N LEU A 501 -33.47 -9.40 -4.69
CA LEU A 501 -33.56 -9.75 -6.11
C LEU A 501 -33.68 -11.27 -6.32
N ALA A 502 -32.96 -12.09 -5.55
CA ALA A 502 -33.09 -13.54 -5.59
C ALA A 502 -34.50 -14.01 -5.14
N ALA A 503 -35.07 -13.35 -4.12
CA ALA A 503 -36.45 -13.62 -3.70
C ALA A 503 -37.48 -13.20 -4.76
N SER A 504 -37.32 -12.04 -5.41
CA SER A 504 -38.25 -11.58 -6.45
C SER A 504 -38.15 -12.42 -7.73
N THR A 505 -36.95 -12.85 -8.12
CA THR A 505 -36.77 -13.79 -9.25
C THR A 505 -37.30 -15.19 -8.94
N GLN A 506 -37.20 -15.66 -7.69
CA GLN A 506 -37.91 -16.89 -7.27
C GLN A 506 -39.44 -16.71 -7.40
N GLN A 507 -40.01 -15.61 -6.92
CA GLN A 507 -41.45 -15.32 -7.06
C GLN A 507 -41.89 -15.27 -8.53
N LEU A 508 -41.09 -14.68 -9.42
CA LEU A 508 -41.37 -14.68 -10.87
C LEU A 508 -41.34 -16.10 -11.46
N CYS A 509 -40.39 -16.95 -11.06
CA CYS A 509 -40.35 -18.36 -11.46
C CYS A 509 -41.55 -19.16 -10.92
N GLU A 510 -42.02 -18.87 -9.71
CA GLU A 510 -43.22 -19.48 -9.13
C GLU A 510 -44.49 -19.01 -9.85
N MET A 511 -44.59 -17.73 -10.22
CA MET A 511 -45.69 -17.20 -11.03
C MET A 511 -45.70 -17.76 -12.45
N ASP A 512 -44.57 -17.86 -13.14
CA ASP A 512 -44.51 -18.47 -14.48
C ASP A 512 -44.83 -19.97 -14.42
N ARG A 513 -44.42 -20.68 -13.36
CA ARG A 513 -44.85 -22.07 -13.13
C ARG A 513 -46.37 -22.18 -12.93
N ALA A 514 -46.98 -21.25 -12.19
CA ALA A 514 -48.43 -21.20 -12.02
C ALA A 514 -49.15 -20.85 -13.35
N LEU A 515 -48.58 -19.95 -14.17
CA LEU A 515 -49.10 -19.61 -15.49
C LEU A 515 -49.08 -20.81 -16.45
N ARG A 516 -47.99 -21.59 -16.45
CA ARG A 516 -47.89 -22.84 -17.23
C ARG A 516 -48.95 -23.85 -16.80
N LEU A 517 -49.10 -24.11 -15.50
CA LEU A 517 -50.14 -25.00 -14.96
C LEU A 517 -51.56 -24.53 -15.30
N ALA A 518 -51.80 -23.21 -15.34
CA ALA A 518 -53.07 -22.64 -15.77
C ALA A 518 -53.34 -22.91 -17.27
N LYS A 519 -52.33 -22.78 -18.14
CA LYS A 519 -52.43 -23.11 -19.57
C LYS A 519 -52.61 -24.61 -19.81
N ASP A 520 -51.88 -25.46 -19.08
CA ASP A 520 -52.04 -26.92 -19.13
C ASP A 520 -53.49 -27.32 -18.75
N HIS A 521 -54.08 -26.62 -17.78
CA HIS A 521 -55.47 -26.81 -17.39
C HIS A 521 -56.48 -26.25 -18.41
N GLU A 522 -56.22 -25.08 -19.00
CA GLU A 522 -57.00 -24.51 -20.10
C GLU A 522 -57.02 -25.45 -21.32
N GLU A 523 -55.87 -25.98 -21.72
CA GLU A 523 -55.78 -26.99 -22.77
C GLU A 523 -56.54 -28.28 -22.41
N ALA A 524 -56.45 -28.75 -21.16
CA ALA A 524 -57.18 -29.93 -20.71
C ALA A 524 -58.71 -29.71 -20.72
N LEU A 525 -59.17 -28.51 -20.32
CA LEU A 525 -60.57 -28.10 -20.42
C LEU A 525 -61.02 -28.00 -21.88
N SER A 526 -60.24 -27.39 -22.78
CA SER A 526 -60.55 -27.32 -24.21
C SER A 526 -60.64 -28.70 -24.85
N LYS A 527 -59.73 -29.63 -24.50
CA LYS A 527 -59.79 -31.04 -24.94
C LYS A 527 -61.03 -31.75 -24.38
N SER A 528 -61.38 -31.51 -23.12
CA SER A 528 -62.59 -32.04 -22.49
C SER A 528 -63.88 -31.53 -23.16
N VAL A 529 -63.98 -30.23 -23.43
CA VAL A 529 -65.10 -29.60 -24.14
C VAL A 529 -65.19 -30.12 -25.58
N GLY A 530 -64.08 -30.27 -26.29
CA GLY A 530 -64.05 -30.86 -27.63
C GLY A 530 -64.53 -32.32 -27.66
N LEU A 531 -64.13 -33.13 -26.68
CA LEU A 531 -64.62 -34.50 -26.52
C LEU A 531 -66.11 -34.55 -26.15
N PHE A 532 -66.57 -33.65 -25.28
CA PHE A 532 -67.98 -33.53 -24.93
C PHE A 532 -68.82 -33.14 -26.15
N GLN A 533 -68.39 -32.14 -26.92
CA GLN A 533 -69.09 -31.69 -28.12
C GLN A 533 -69.10 -32.79 -29.20
N SER A 534 -67.98 -33.48 -29.44
CA SER A 534 -67.95 -34.63 -30.36
C SER A 534 -68.89 -35.77 -29.92
N ASN A 535 -69.07 -35.99 -28.61
CA ASN A 535 -70.06 -36.94 -28.08
C ASN A 535 -71.50 -36.44 -28.28
N CYS A 536 -71.77 -35.14 -28.12
CA CYS A 536 -73.06 -34.54 -28.46
C CYS A 536 -73.38 -34.65 -29.95
N ASP A 537 -72.41 -34.38 -30.83
CA ASP A 537 -72.56 -34.51 -32.29
C ASP A 537 -72.80 -35.98 -32.70
N ALA A 538 -72.12 -36.92 -32.04
CA ALA A 538 -72.34 -38.36 -32.22
C ALA A 538 -73.72 -38.81 -31.69
N GLN A 539 -74.23 -38.22 -30.61
CA GLN A 539 -75.57 -38.49 -30.10
C GLN A 539 -76.65 -37.88 -31.02
N ALA A 540 -76.46 -36.65 -31.52
CA ALA A 540 -77.34 -36.06 -32.52
C ALA A 540 -77.38 -36.90 -33.80
N SER A 541 -76.22 -37.37 -34.28
CA SER A 541 -76.13 -38.28 -35.43
C SER A 541 -76.87 -39.61 -35.20
N ARG A 542 -76.80 -40.18 -33.98
CA ARG A 542 -77.56 -41.38 -33.59
C ARG A 542 -79.05 -41.12 -33.50
N LEU A 543 -79.48 -39.94 -33.05
CA LEU A 543 -80.89 -39.56 -32.97
C LEU A 543 -81.49 -39.36 -34.37
N LEU A 544 -80.77 -38.71 -35.29
CA LEU A 544 -81.16 -38.59 -36.70
C LEU A 544 -81.28 -39.98 -37.35
N ALA A 545 -80.27 -40.84 -37.20
CA ALA A 545 -80.33 -42.20 -37.73
C ALA A 545 -81.46 -43.06 -37.11
N LEU A 546 -81.84 -42.79 -35.87
CA LEU A 546 -83.03 -43.40 -35.23
C LEU A 546 -84.34 -42.83 -35.79
N GLU A 547 -84.42 -41.54 -36.07
CA GLU A 547 -85.59 -40.91 -36.68
C GLU A 547 -85.81 -41.44 -38.10
N ASP A 548 -84.73 -41.53 -38.90
CA ASP A 548 -84.75 -42.12 -40.23
C ASP A 548 -85.18 -43.59 -40.18
N ALA A 549 -84.59 -44.39 -39.28
CA ALA A 549 -84.99 -45.79 -39.10
C ALA A 549 -86.44 -45.96 -38.59
N MET A 550 -86.98 -45.00 -37.82
CA MET A 550 -88.41 -44.97 -37.46
C MET A 550 -89.29 -44.58 -38.66
N ARG A 551 -88.80 -43.74 -39.57
CA ARG A 551 -89.50 -43.36 -40.81
C ARG A 551 -89.58 -44.56 -41.75
N ASP A 552 -88.47 -45.26 -41.98
CA ASP A 552 -88.42 -46.53 -42.71
C ASP A 552 -89.34 -47.61 -42.07
N ALA A 553 -89.36 -47.67 -40.73
CA ALA A 553 -90.25 -48.58 -40.00
C ALA A 553 -91.74 -48.20 -40.11
N ALA A 554 -92.07 -46.91 -40.33
CA ALA A 554 -93.43 -46.46 -40.59
C ALA A 554 -93.84 -46.75 -42.05
N GLU A 555 -92.96 -46.49 -43.03
CA GLU A 555 -93.20 -46.79 -44.44
C GLU A 555 -93.37 -48.31 -44.69
N THR A 556 -92.52 -49.13 -44.07
CA THR A 556 -92.68 -50.60 -44.13
C THR A 556 -93.94 -51.11 -43.44
N ARG A 557 -94.44 -50.43 -42.39
CA ARG A 557 -95.76 -50.72 -41.81
C ARG A 557 -96.90 -50.35 -42.76
N VAL A 558 -96.85 -49.19 -43.42
CA VAL A 558 -97.86 -48.81 -44.43
C VAL A 558 -97.88 -49.83 -45.58
N MET A 559 -96.72 -50.31 -46.01
CA MET A 559 -96.63 -51.38 -47.01
C MET A 559 -97.19 -52.73 -46.51
N GLN A 560 -96.99 -53.07 -45.23
CA GLN A 560 -97.61 -54.26 -44.61
C GLN A 560 -99.12 -54.11 -44.44
N GLU A 561 -99.63 -52.92 -44.10
CA GLU A 561 -101.07 -52.63 -44.02
C GLU A 561 -101.73 -52.73 -45.40
N GLN A 562 -101.06 -52.27 -46.46
CA GLN A 562 -101.51 -52.47 -47.85
C GLN A 562 -101.51 -53.95 -48.25
N GLN A 563 -100.51 -54.74 -47.84
CA GLN A 563 -100.49 -56.20 -48.07
C GLN A 563 -101.60 -56.92 -47.30
N MET A 564 -101.86 -56.53 -46.04
CA MET A 564 -102.97 -57.06 -45.25
C MET A 564 -104.34 -56.68 -45.83
N ALA A 565 -104.48 -55.48 -46.39
CA ALA A 565 -105.69 -55.06 -47.11
C ALA A 565 -105.91 -55.89 -48.39
N ALA A 566 -104.86 -56.19 -49.14
CA ALA A 566 -104.93 -57.09 -50.29
C ALA A 566 -105.34 -58.51 -49.88
N LEU A 567 -104.73 -59.07 -48.83
CA LEU A 567 -105.06 -60.40 -48.32
C LEU A 567 -106.48 -60.50 -47.74
N THR A 568 -107.03 -59.41 -47.17
CA THR A 568 -108.45 -59.38 -46.78
C THR A 568 -109.39 -59.27 -47.99
N SER A 569 -109.01 -58.53 -49.05
CA SER A 569 -109.75 -58.53 -50.31
C SER A 569 -109.76 -59.90 -51.00
N GLU A 570 -108.66 -60.66 -50.95
CA GLU A 570 -108.61 -62.04 -51.45
C GLU A 570 -109.45 -62.98 -50.57
N LEU A 571 -109.42 -62.81 -49.24
CA LEU A 571 -110.26 -63.58 -48.32
C LEU A 571 -111.75 -63.35 -48.59
N ASP A 572 -112.19 -62.11 -48.74
CA ASP A 572 -113.59 -61.79 -49.04
C ASP A 572 -114.05 -62.37 -50.38
N GLN A 573 -113.20 -62.35 -51.43
CA GLN A 573 -113.47 -63.07 -52.68
C GLN A 573 -113.64 -64.58 -52.47
N THR A 574 -112.77 -65.23 -51.68
CA THR A 574 -112.94 -66.66 -51.38
C THR A 574 -114.21 -66.95 -50.56
N LEU A 575 -114.64 -66.00 -49.70
CA LEU A 575 -115.88 -66.10 -48.93
C LEU A 575 -117.13 -65.82 -49.78
N GLU A 576 -117.03 -65.11 -50.90
CA GLU A 576 -118.10 -65.03 -51.91
C GLU A 576 -118.16 -66.31 -52.75
N LEU A 577 -117.02 -66.78 -53.28
CA LEU A 577 -116.96 -68.05 -54.03
C LEU A 577 -117.48 -69.25 -53.21
N TRP A 578 -117.20 -69.29 -51.90
CA TRP A 578 -117.74 -70.32 -51.01
C TRP A 578 -119.24 -70.15 -50.71
N ARG A 579 -119.78 -68.92 -50.73
CA ARG A 579 -121.23 -68.68 -50.66
C ARG A 579 -121.92 -69.18 -51.93
N ASP A 580 -121.36 -68.89 -53.10
CA ASP A 580 -121.88 -69.37 -54.38
C ASP A 580 -121.83 -70.90 -54.45
N GLU A 581 -120.67 -71.51 -54.14
CA GLU A 581 -120.53 -72.98 -54.03
C GLU A 581 -121.57 -73.57 -53.07
N LYS A 582 -121.78 -72.96 -51.90
CA LYS A 582 -122.81 -73.41 -50.96
C LYS A 582 -124.22 -73.35 -51.54
N THR A 583 -124.61 -72.29 -52.26
CA THR A 583 -125.94 -72.25 -52.90
C THR A 583 -126.13 -73.36 -53.95
N THR A 584 -125.07 -73.71 -54.70
CA THR A 584 -125.12 -74.86 -55.61
C THR A 584 -125.17 -76.21 -54.87
N SER A 585 -124.48 -76.33 -53.72
CA SER A 585 -124.51 -77.52 -52.86
C SER A 585 -125.89 -77.76 -52.25
N ASP A 586 -126.54 -76.71 -51.75
CA ASP A 586 -127.88 -76.81 -51.15
C ASP A 586 -128.95 -77.16 -52.22
N GLY A 587 -128.80 -76.63 -53.44
CA GLY A 587 -129.61 -77.04 -54.61
C GLY A 587 -129.40 -78.50 -55.05
N LEU A 588 -128.23 -79.09 -54.79
CA LEU A 588 -127.97 -80.51 -55.00
C LEU A 588 -128.52 -81.39 -53.86
N ARG A 589 -128.51 -80.91 -52.61
CA ARG A 589 -129.08 -81.62 -51.45
C ARG A 589 -130.58 -81.82 -51.61
N GLN A 590 -131.32 -80.78 -51.99
CA GLN A 590 -132.75 -80.87 -52.24
C GLN A 590 -133.10 -81.94 -53.30
N ARG A 591 -132.23 -82.10 -54.30
CA ARG A 591 -132.34 -83.13 -55.36
C ARG A 591 -132.01 -84.55 -54.89
N ILE A 592 -131.34 -84.70 -53.75
CA ILE A 592 -130.97 -85.99 -53.13
C ILE A 592 -132.02 -86.41 -52.08
N GLU A 593 -132.70 -85.45 -51.45
CA GLU A 593 -133.83 -85.70 -50.55
C GLU A 593 -135.07 -86.20 -51.33
N GLU A 594 -135.37 -85.61 -52.49
CA GLU A 594 -136.38 -86.12 -53.46
C GLU A 594 -136.11 -87.57 -53.93
N LEU A 595 -134.86 -88.05 -53.82
CA LEU A 595 -134.48 -89.43 -54.15
C LEU A 595 -134.40 -90.37 -52.93
N HIS A 596 -134.34 -89.83 -51.71
CA HIS A 596 -134.42 -90.64 -50.48
C HIS A 596 -135.84 -91.04 -50.14
N GLU A 597 -136.83 -90.18 -50.43
CA GLU A 597 -138.25 -90.43 -50.10
C GLU A 597 -138.85 -91.64 -50.84
N MET A 598 -138.20 -92.13 -51.91
CA MET A 598 -138.55 -93.40 -52.59
C MET A 598 -137.82 -94.65 -52.05
N MET A 599 -136.95 -94.54 -51.04
CA MET A 599 -136.07 -95.64 -50.61
C MET A 599 -136.17 -96.05 -49.12
N GLU A 600 -137.10 -95.49 -48.35
CA GLU A 600 -137.35 -95.88 -46.94
C GLU A 600 -138.18 -97.18 -46.78
N VAL A 601 -137.67 -98.33 -47.26
CA VAL A 601 -138.27 -99.65 -46.93
C VAL A 601 -137.20 -100.72 -46.60
N ALA A 602 -136.41 -100.50 -45.53
CA ALA A 602 -135.83 -101.58 -44.71
C ALA A 602 -135.16 -101.07 -43.41
N SER A 603 -135.80 -101.36 -42.26
CA SER A 603 -135.23 -101.76 -40.94
C SER A 603 -133.72 -101.58 -40.62
N GLN A 604 -133.30 -101.21 -39.40
CA GLN A 604 -133.99 -100.84 -38.13
C GLN A 604 -132.95 -100.19 -37.15
N PRO A 605 -133.35 -99.60 -36.00
CA PRO A 605 -132.45 -98.82 -35.11
C PRO A 605 -131.81 -99.65 -33.97
N SER A 606 -130.79 -99.10 -33.30
CA SER A 606 -130.61 -99.11 -31.81
C SER A 606 -129.27 -98.44 -31.38
N PRO A 607 -129.10 -97.88 -30.15
CA PRO A 607 -127.94 -97.01 -29.82
C PRO A 607 -127.04 -97.47 -28.63
N TYR A 608 -126.07 -96.59 -28.30
CA TYR A 608 -125.26 -96.44 -27.08
C TYR A 608 -123.84 -97.06 -26.92
N ARG A 609 -122.94 -96.17 -26.46
CA ARG A 609 -121.71 -96.34 -25.64
C ARG A 609 -120.38 -96.82 -26.29
N SER A 610 -119.36 -95.96 -26.12
CA SER A 610 -118.08 -96.24 -25.42
C SER A 610 -116.74 -96.14 -26.20
N ARG A 611 -115.94 -95.14 -25.79
CA ARG A 611 -114.46 -95.15 -25.59
C ARG A 611 -113.47 -95.43 -26.74
N GLN A 612 -112.53 -94.48 -26.84
CA GLN A 612 -111.06 -94.65 -26.90
C GLN A 612 -110.39 -95.29 -28.14
N SER A 613 -109.51 -94.48 -28.74
CA SER A 613 -108.18 -94.84 -29.27
C SER A 613 -108.14 -95.75 -30.52
N SER A 614 -107.01 -96.02 -31.18
CA SER A 614 -105.59 -95.72 -30.92
C SER A 614 -104.79 -95.63 -32.25
N ILE A 615 -103.45 -95.69 -32.17
CA ILE A 615 -102.47 -96.03 -33.23
C ILE A 615 -102.18 -94.88 -34.24
N GLU A 616 -100.95 -94.38 -34.46
CA GLU A 616 -99.60 -94.98 -34.71
C GLU A 616 -99.39 -95.45 -36.18
N GLN A 617 -98.18 -95.56 -36.79
CA GLN A 617 -96.76 -95.36 -36.42
C GLN A 617 -95.90 -95.20 -37.73
N ARG A 618 -94.76 -94.48 -37.88
CA ARG A 618 -94.13 -93.31 -37.21
C ARG A 618 -93.38 -92.45 -38.30
N ARG A 619 -92.06 -92.30 -38.53
CA ARG A 619 -90.78 -92.63 -37.83
C ARG A 619 -89.57 -91.89 -38.47
N SER A 620 -88.59 -91.46 -37.65
CA SER A 620 -87.21 -90.99 -37.93
C SER A 620 -86.90 -89.50 -37.67
N PHE A 621 -85.61 -89.23 -37.36
CA PHE A 621 -84.99 -87.94 -36.96
C PHE A 621 -85.62 -87.17 -35.78
N LEU A 622 -85.11 -87.44 -34.57
CA LEU A 622 -85.33 -86.61 -33.37
C LEU A 622 -84.09 -86.69 -32.44
N LYS A 623 -83.29 -85.61 -32.35
CA LYS A 623 -82.24 -85.36 -31.32
C LYS A 623 -81.60 -83.97 -31.50
N ARG A 624 -81.50 -83.19 -30.40
CA ARG A 624 -80.88 -81.84 -30.26
C ARG A 624 -81.77 -80.65 -30.72
N GLY A 625 -81.45 -79.45 -30.21
CA GLY A 625 -82.30 -78.24 -30.22
C GLY A 625 -83.26 -78.27 -29.02
N SER A 626 -83.04 -77.61 -27.88
CA SER A 626 -82.52 -76.27 -27.52
C SER A 626 -83.54 -75.13 -27.57
N LEU A 627 -83.52 -74.33 -26.49
CA LEU A 627 -83.90 -72.91 -26.38
C LEU A 627 -83.79 -72.45 -24.91
N PHE A 628 -84.19 -73.29 -23.94
CA PHE A 628 -84.08 -72.98 -22.50
C PHE A 628 -82.71 -73.26 -21.87
N HIS A 629 -81.80 -73.98 -22.54
CA HIS A 629 -80.41 -74.15 -22.07
C HIS A 629 -79.46 -73.11 -22.65
N GLU A 630 -79.72 -72.61 -23.86
CA GLU A 630 -78.93 -71.53 -24.47
C GLU A 630 -79.20 -70.18 -23.79
N LEU A 631 -80.45 -69.86 -23.42
CA LEU A 631 -80.73 -68.65 -22.62
C LEU A 631 -80.03 -68.66 -21.25
N ALA A 632 -79.96 -69.81 -20.57
CA ALA A 632 -79.20 -69.95 -19.32
C ALA A 632 -77.70 -69.75 -19.54
N GLN A 633 -77.11 -70.47 -20.52
CA GLN A 633 -75.68 -70.33 -20.82
C GLN A 633 -75.30 -68.95 -21.37
N GLN A 634 -76.20 -68.23 -22.05
CA GLN A 634 -75.88 -66.91 -22.58
C GLN A 634 -75.85 -65.86 -21.47
N ILE A 635 -76.76 -65.94 -20.50
CA ILE A 635 -76.69 -65.12 -19.26
C ILE A 635 -75.43 -65.48 -18.46
N GLU A 636 -75.08 -66.77 -18.30
CA GLU A 636 -73.84 -67.16 -17.61
C GLU A 636 -72.58 -66.69 -18.36
N ARG A 637 -72.57 -66.67 -19.70
CA ARG A 637 -71.47 -66.13 -20.51
C ARG A 637 -71.36 -64.60 -20.42
N GLU A 638 -72.48 -63.88 -20.42
CA GLU A 638 -72.46 -62.41 -20.30
C GLU A 638 -72.09 -61.98 -18.87
N VAL A 639 -72.52 -62.70 -17.83
CA VAL A 639 -72.06 -62.48 -16.45
C VAL A 639 -70.57 -62.81 -16.28
N THR A 640 -70.07 -63.91 -16.86
CA THR A 640 -68.63 -64.26 -16.78
C THR A 640 -67.74 -63.44 -17.71
N LEU A 641 -68.29 -62.73 -18.70
CA LEU A 641 -67.60 -61.66 -19.43
C LEU A 641 -67.57 -60.37 -18.58
N ALA A 642 -68.70 -59.94 -18.02
CA ALA A 642 -68.76 -58.74 -17.17
C ALA A 642 -67.87 -58.85 -15.92
N GLN A 643 -67.80 -60.03 -15.30
CA GLN A 643 -66.89 -60.31 -14.18
C GLN A 643 -65.42 -60.43 -14.60
N ARG A 644 -65.10 -60.54 -15.90
CA ARG A 644 -63.72 -60.48 -16.43
C ARG A 644 -63.30 -59.10 -16.91
N THR A 645 -64.22 -58.14 -17.03
CA THR A 645 -63.90 -56.74 -17.36
C THR A 645 -63.93 -55.80 -16.16
N ILE A 646 -64.23 -56.29 -14.95
CA ILE A 646 -64.36 -55.48 -13.72
C ILE A 646 -63.71 -56.18 -12.50
N SER A 647 -62.84 -57.18 -12.70
CA SER A 647 -62.17 -57.90 -11.58
C SER A 647 -60.80 -58.53 -11.92
N GLU A 648 -59.96 -57.84 -12.71
CA GLU A 648 -58.51 -58.10 -12.79
C GLU A 648 -57.71 -56.79 -12.66
N ASP A 649 -58.06 -56.00 -11.63
CA ASP A 649 -57.35 -54.75 -11.27
C ASP A 649 -57.06 -54.73 -9.75
N ASP A 650 -56.59 -55.87 -9.21
CA ASP A 650 -55.73 -55.90 -8.01
C ASP A 650 -54.97 -57.23 -7.83
N GLU A 651 -53.83 -57.17 -7.16
CA GLU A 651 -52.99 -58.25 -6.59
C GLU A 651 -52.99 -59.67 -7.23
N THR A 652 -52.05 -59.94 -8.16
CA THR A 652 -50.92 -60.92 -7.98
C THR A 652 -50.19 -61.29 -9.28
N THR A 653 -49.27 -60.42 -9.73
CA THR A 653 -48.14 -60.83 -10.60
C THR A 653 -46.83 -60.79 -9.81
N PRO A 654 -45.88 -61.72 -10.04
CA PRO A 654 -44.66 -61.79 -9.24
C PRO A 654 -43.75 -60.57 -9.49
N PRO A 655 -43.11 -60.00 -8.45
CA PRO A 655 -42.38 -58.73 -8.51
C PRO A 655 -41.02 -58.82 -9.23
N SER A 656 -40.82 -59.79 -10.15
CA SER A 656 -39.69 -59.82 -11.06
C SER A 656 -40.00 -59.10 -12.37
N VAL A 657 -41.07 -59.47 -13.07
CA VAL A 657 -41.33 -59.01 -14.45
C VAL A 657 -41.72 -57.53 -14.52
N ILE A 658 -42.52 -57.04 -13.57
CA ILE A 658 -42.84 -55.60 -13.47
C ILE A 658 -41.60 -54.81 -13.05
N VAL A 659 -40.73 -55.36 -12.19
CA VAL A 659 -39.47 -54.71 -11.79
C VAL A 659 -38.43 -54.74 -12.91
N GLU A 660 -38.42 -55.75 -13.79
CA GLU A 660 -37.58 -55.79 -14.98
C GLU A 660 -38.10 -54.85 -16.07
N SER A 661 -39.42 -54.75 -16.28
CA SER A 661 -40.04 -53.77 -17.17
C SER A 661 -39.77 -52.33 -16.71
N LEU A 662 -40.00 -52.04 -15.42
CA LEU A 662 -39.69 -50.75 -14.82
C LEU A 662 -38.18 -50.49 -14.73
N ARG A 663 -37.31 -51.51 -14.59
CA ARG A 663 -35.86 -51.35 -14.75
C ARG A 663 -35.48 -50.97 -16.17
N LEU A 664 -36.01 -51.66 -17.18
CA LEU A 664 -35.74 -51.33 -18.58
C LEU A 664 -36.23 -49.93 -18.94
N GLN A 665 -37.39 -49.51 -18.43
CA GLN A 665 -37.88 -48.13 -18.57
C GLN A 665 -37.02 -47.13 -17.77
N LEU A 666 -36.57 -47.46 -16.55
CA LEU A 666 -35.70 -46.61 -15.75
C LEU A 666 -34.29 -46.50 -16.34
N ASP A 667 -33.77 -47.56 -16.96
CA ASP A 667 -32.46 -47.61 -17.63
C ASP A 667 -32.53 -46.89 -18.98
N GLU A 668 -33.61 -47.05 -19.75
CA GLU A 668 -33.88 -46.24 -20.96
C GLU A 668 -34.01 -44.75 -20.60
N LEU A 669 -34.76 -44.40 -19.54
CA LEU A 669 -34.85 -43.03 -19.03
C LEU A 669 -33.51 -42.52 -18.46
N GLN A 670 -32.69 -43.37 -17.83
CA GLN A 670 -31.32 -43.00 -17.43
C GLN A 670 -30.38 -42.84 -18.64
N ILE A 671 -30.55 -43.61 -19.70
CA ILE A 671 -29.81 -43.46 -20.95
C ILE A 671 -30.23 -42.17 -21.65
N GLN A 672 -31.53 -41.84 -21.68
CA GLN A 672 -32.04 -40.56 -22.18
C GLN A 672 -31.55 -39.39 -21.31
N LEU A 673 -31.60 -39.49 -19.97
CA LEU A 673 -31.06 -38.49 -19.06
C LEU A 673 -29.53 -38.33 -19.19
N ARG A 674 -28.79 -39.41 -19.49
CA ARG A 674 -27.35 -39.34 -19.82
C ARG A 674 -27.10 -38.72 -21.20
N ARG A 675 -27.93 -39.00 -22.20
CA ARG A 675 -27.88 -38.35 -23.53
C ARG A 675 -28.19 -36.86 -23.45
N GLU A 676 -29.21 -36.46 -22.70
CA GLU A 676 -29.55 -35.05 -22.51
C GLU A 676 -28.55 -34.33 -21.60
N ARG A 677 -27.98 -34.98 -20.58
CA ARG A 677 -26.82 -34.42 -19.86
C ARG A 677 -25.59 -34.29 -20.76
N ALA A 678 -25.34 -35.22 -21.67
CA ALA A 678 -24.27 -35.11 -22.66
C ALA A 678 -24.53 -33.95 -23.64
N ARG A 679 -25.77 -33.77 -24.12
CA ARG A 679 -26.19 -32.60 -24.91
C ARG A 679 -26.03 -31.30 -24.14
N VAL A 680 -26.45 -31.23 -22.88
CA VAL A 680 -26.25 -30.05 -22.02
C VAL A 680 -24.76 -29.77 -21.86
N CYS A 681 -23.91 -30.77 -21.63
CA CYS A 681 -22.45 -30.58 -21.61
C CYS A 681 -21.88 -30.14 -22.96
N GLN A 682 -22.38 -30.64 -24.09
CA GLN A 682 -21.98 -30.18 -25.43
C GLN A 682 -22.39 -28.72 -25.65
N LEU A 683 -23.64 -28.37 -25.39
CA LEU A 683 -24.15 -27.00 -25.45
C LEU A 683 -23.43 -26.07 -24.47
N GLN A 684 -23.02 -26.56 -23.30
CA GLN A 684 -22.18 -25.82 -22.36
C GLN A 684 -20.79 -25.55 -22.97
N THR A 685 -20.13 -26.56 -23.55
CA THR A 685 -18.84 -26.36 -24.22
C THR A 685 -18.93 -25.54 -25.53
N GLU A 686 -20.07 -25.57 -26.22
CA GLU A 686 -20.35 -24.72 -27.38
C GLU A 686 -20.61 -23.28 -26.93
N LEU A 687 -21.29 -23.06 -25.80
CA LEU A 687 -21.49 -21.74 -25.19
C LEU A 687 -20.18 -21.15 -24.64
N ASP A 688 -19.36 -21.97 -23.98
CA ASP A 688 -18.03 -21.61 -23.47
C ASP A 688 -17.00 -21.38 -24.62
N ALA A 689 -17.27 -21.91 -25.82
CA ALA A 689 -16.50 -21.64 -27.04
C ALA A 689 -17.06 -20.47 -27.87
N ALA A 690 -18.36 -20.19 -27.79
CA ALA A 690 -19.03 -19.08 -28.47
C ALA A 690 -18.99 -17.77 -27.68
N THR A 691 -18.76 -17.81 -26.37
CA THR A 691 -18.46 -16.61 -25.59
C THR A 691 -17.05 -16.11 -25.94
N PRO A 692 -16.90 -14.90 -26.52
CA PRO A 692 -15.58 -14.34 -26.78
C PRO A 692 -14.90 -14.09 -25.42
N ALA A 693 -13.73 -14.70 -25.22
CA ALA A 693 -12.97 -14.54 -23.99
C ALA A 693 -12.80 -13.05 -23.65
N PRO A 694 -13.16 -12.61 -22.41
CA PRO A 694 -13.11 -11.20 -22.06
C PRO A 694 -11.69 -10.66 -22.25
N PRO A 695 -11.53 -9.43 -22.79
CA PRO A 695 -10.21 -8.89 -23.09
C PRO A 695 -9.35 -8.89 -21.83
N ILE A 696 -8.17 -9.50 -21.91
CA ILE A 696 -7.27 -9.66 -20.75
C ILE A 696 -6.67 -8.29 -20.41
N VAL A 697 -7.40 -7.51 -19.61
CA VAL A 697 -6.93 -6.26 -19.00
C VAL A 697 -5.85 -6.60 -17.98
N ARG A 698 -4.61 -6.76 -18.45
CA ARG A 698 -3.46 -7.00 -17.59
C ARG A 698 -3.27 -5.80 -16.64
N PRO A 699 -3.19 -6.01 -15.32
CA PRO A 699 -2.98 -4.92 -14.37
C PRO A 699 -1.73 -4.09 -14.68
N PRO A 700 -1.73 -2.76 -14.42
CA PRO A 700 -0.62 -1.87 -14.77
C PRO A 700 0.75 -2.29 -14.20
N TRP A 701 0.77 -2.99 -13.06
CA TRP A 701 2.00 -3.45 -12.41
C TRP A 701 2.76 -4.53 -13.21
N PHE A 702 2.13 -5.21 -14.16
CA PHE A 702 2.80 -6.25 -14.95
C PHE A 702 3.92 -5.69 -15.86
N TRP A 703 3.85 -4.42 -16.25
CA TRP A 703 4.90 -3.76 -17.03
C TRP A 703 6.08 -3.25 -16.19
N ALA A 704 5.87 -2.97 -14.89
CA ALA A 704 6.92 -2.48 -14.00
C ALA A 704 8.03 -3.54 -13.79
N ALA A 705 7.66 -4.82 -13.72
CA ALA A 705 8.59 -5.93 -13.54
C ALA A 705 9.57 -6.13 -14.71
N LEU A 706 9.21 -5.72 -15.93
CA LEU A 706 10.02 -5.93 -17.14
C LEU A 706 11.06 -4.82 -17.40
N TYR A 707 10.95 -3.67 -16.74
CA TYR A 707 11.89 -2.54 -16.90
C TYR A 707 12.76 -2.24 -15.67
N GLY A 708 12.49 -2.84 -14.50
CA GLY A 708 13.33 -2.67 -13.29
C GLY A 708 14.65 -3.45 -13.28
N GLY A 709 14.90 -4.33 -14.26
CA GLY A 709 15.91 -5.40 -14.17
C GLY A 709 17.34 -5.10 -14.61
N ARG A 710 17.84 -3.84 -14.57
CA ARG A 710 19.21 -3.50 -15.06
C ARG A 710 19.97 -2.35 -14.35
N VAL A 711 20.01 -2.29 -13.01
CA VAL A 711 21.14 -1.63 -12.29
C VAL A 711 21.44 -2.30 -10.94
N ARG A 712 22.33 -3.31 -10.94
CA ARG A 712 23.23 -3.75 -9.83
C ARG A 712 24.04 -4.96 -10.33
N GLY A 713 25.31 -5.07 -9.94
CA GLY A 713 26.22 -6.13 -10.41
C GLY A 713 27.51 -5.69 -11.09
N LEU A 714 27.94 -4.43 -10.91
CA LEU A 714 29.29 -3.95 -11.26
C LEU A 714 29.78 -2.99 -10.17
N LEU A 715 30.15 -3.58 -9.02
CA LEU A 715 31.00 -3.01 -7.94
C LEU A 715 31.03 -4.06 -6.83
N ASP A 716 31.99 -4.97 -6.90
CA ASP A 716 32.52 -5.77 -5.79
C ASP A 716 33.66 -6.63 -6.37
N ASN A 717 34.87 -6.08 -6.36
CA ASN A 717 36.08 -6.81 -6.73
C ASN A 717 37.24 -6.26 -5.91
N GLU A 718 37.92 -7.16 -5.18
CA GLU A 718 39.23 -6.98 -4.53
C GLU A 718 39.38 -5.89 -3.47
N ILE A 719 39.67 -6.31 -2.22
CA ILE A 719 40.90 -5.94 -1.48
C ILE A 719 41.02 -6.75 -0.16
N ILE A 720 42.24 -7.20 0.15
CA ILE A 720 42.70 -7.85 1.41
C ILE A 720 42.12 -9.26 1.74
N ALA A 721 42.93 -10.27 1.43
CA ALA A 721 43.24 -11.36 2.37
C ALA A 721 44.40 -10.90 3.29
N ALA A 722 44.78 -11.51 4.42
CA ALA A 722 44.63 -12.92 4.83
C ALA A 722 44.54 -13.06 6.39
N PRO A 723 45.15 -14.03 7.14
CA PRO A 723 44.39 -14.79 8.14
C PRO A 723 45.00 -14.86 9.57
N HIS A 724 44.37 -15.67 10.43
CA HIS A 724 44.91 -16.27 11.67
C HIS A 724 45.51 -15.35 12.75
N GLU A 725 44.75 -15.13 13.83
CA GLU A 725 44.85 -15.97 15.05
C GLU A 725 43.45 -16.26 15.61
#